data_AF-A0A814NPJ9-F1
#
_entry.id   AF-A0A814NPJ9-F1
#
_cell.length_a   1.000
_cell.length_b   1.000
_cell.length_c   1.000
_cell.angle_alpha   90.00
_cell.angle_beta   90.00
_cell.angle_gamma   90.00
#
_symmetry.space_group_name_H-M   'P 1'
#
loop_
_entity.id
_entity.type
_entity.pdbx_description
1 polymer ?
#
loop_
_entity_poly.entity_id
_entity_poly.type
_entity_poly.pdbx_seq_one_letter_code
_entity_poly.pdbx_strand_id
1 'polypeptide(L)'
;MSTNSTSTQMMIETHSQLSNKDDMESMLVHIDTSIKSVPKHPVQFTSENLRTHLEPIILKMIAWEYSYLFQQPINHVSLVILDYPKIIKHAMDMSTIHNKLLRGEYKNPLEFCDDIWLMFNNAQLYNKNTTLINKMCTKLAELFVEYIDPVMQTLGYCCGRQYEYLPQVMLCDGQQQQYCQIELNDNYYYYNNLDPSRLNLSNDKYIFCVKCFNSIKNDSIFVGDDPTQTLVEIPKSLFLSAKNDIKKPEQMIDCIICTRRWHQVCGLHLDEIWSEGFICKTCIHEYNIKRKENPYIASKLPINDLASRLEQRVNNFLRNKNCQTGHVTIRILSASDKICEIKPQLKKYYSNQLVNNYPYRNKTIFAFQEIDNVDIVFFGMYVQEYDEHCPEPNKRRIYITYFDTVHFFQPKIYRTDIYHEILIGYLDYVKQHGYMYAHMWACPASKDFDYIFHRHPSKQHILKSKRLQDWCKKMLDKAIVERIVINYKDIVQDCLDNQVQTVLDIPYFDHDFWPFMIEDNIEKLNQEEEDRRKQHVEREQSMIDEEKISDKCKSEKTISNNTPNQISNSTDLLSLIFSNMEKYKEAFFVIRLHDQITSYVTVNDINDLIECDLMDTTNAFLSFTSNKNYEFSSLRRAKFSTMAVLYELYTSTTDKCTYSCNKCRQQCDIRYHCTVCEDFDLCEKCYNIQPNHEHKMDKYNELNIIDKSSIITYC
;
A
#
# COMPACT_ATOMS: atom_id res chain seq x y z
N MET A 1 3.13 56.70 33.00
CA MET A 1 2.41 57.16 34.21
C MET A 1 1.32 56.14 34.50
N SER A 2 1.38 55.53 35.69
CA SER A 2 0.31 54.86 36.48
C SER A 2 -0.79 54.08 35.73
N THR A 3 -0.99 52.79 36.03
CA THR A 3 -1.94 52.35 37.09
C THR A 3 -1.70 50.86 37.40
N ASN A 4 -1.34 50.53 38.64
CA ASN A 4 -2.16 50.06 39.77
C ASN A 4 -2.49 48.55 39.78
N SER A 5 -1.72 47.87 40.63
CA SER A 5 -1.90 46.54 41.20
C SER A 5 -2.95 46.53 42.33
N THR A 6 -3.69 45.44 42.49
CA THR A 6 -4.11 45.00 43.83
C THR A 6 -4.36 43.49 43.87
N SER A 7 -3.71 42.88 44.84
CA SER A 7 -3.64 41.46 45.18
C SER A 7 -4.84 41.04 46.03
N THR A 8 -5.25 39.77 45.97
CA THR A 8 -5.96 39.14 47.10
C THR A 8 -5.62 37.66 47.21
N GLN A 9 -5.47 37.25 48.46
CA GLN A 9 -4.70 36.15 49.00
C GLN A 9 -5.62 34.99 49.40
N MET A 10 -5.03 33.79 49.46
CA MET A 10 -5.61 32.51 49.89
C MET A 10 -6.27 32.55 51.27
N MET A 11 -7.33 31.76 51.44
CA MET A 11 -7.77 31.24 52.74
C MET A 11 -7.82 29.71 52.73
N ILE A 12 -7.28 29.14 53.81
CA ILE A 12 -7.23 27.72 54.17
C ILE A 12 -8.44 27.43 55.04
N GLU A 13 -9.19 26.37 54.76
CA GLU A 13 -10.02 25.69 55.76
C GLU A 13 -9.83 24.18 55.67
N THR A 14 -9.49 23.58 56.81
CA THR A 14 -9.41 22.15 57.08
C THR A 14 -10.45 21.78 58.12
N HIS A 15 -11.09 20.61 57.94
CA HIS A 15 -11.75 19.68 58.89
C HIS A 15 -13.01 19.12 58.19
N SER A 16 -13.41 17.85 58.25
CA SER A 16 -12.86 16.59 58.75
C SER A 16 -13.89 15.51 58.38
N GLN A 17 -13.42 14.34 57.94
CA GLN A 17 -14.02 12.99 57.99
C GLN A 17 -15.56 12.84 58.00
N LEU A 18 -16.08 12.11 57.01
CA LEU A 18 -16.92 10.94 57.25
C LEU A 18 -16.77 9.94 56.09
N SER A 19 -16.62 8.68 56.49
CA SER A 19 -16.42 7.46 55.73
C SER A 19 -17.54 7.14 54.74
N ASN A 20 -17.18 6.65 53.56
CA ASN A 20 -17.61 5.33 53.11
C ASN A 20 -16.62 4.82 52.05
N LYS A 21 -15.88 3.77 52.44
CA LYS A 21 -15.29 2.82 51.50
C LYS A 21 -16.45 2.01 50.92
N ASP A 22 -16.27 1.51 49.71
CA ASP A 22 -17.19 0.63 48.95
C ASP A 22 -18.09 1.34 47.94
N ASP A 23 -17.51 2.12 47.00
CA ASP A 23 -18.19 2.46 45.73
C ASP A 23 -17.21 3.00 44.65
N MET A 24 -16.07 2.33 44.42
CA MET A 24 -15.20 2.71 43.29
C MET A 24 -14.36 1.56 42.68
N GLU A 25 -14.86 0.33 42.74
CA GLU A 25 -14.30 -0.81 42.01
C GLU A 25 -15.35 -1.44 41.09
N SER A 26 -15.61 -0.86 39.91
CA SER A 26 -16.36 -1.58 38.87
C SER A 26 -16.15 -1.12 37.42
N MET A 27 -15.09 -0.36 37.11
CA MET A 27 -14.71 -0.05 35.72
C MET A 27 -13.20 -0.18 35.49
N LEU A 28 -12.63 -1.31 35.89
CA LEU A 28 -11.29 -1.70 35.46
C LEU A 28 -11.41 -2.88 34.50
N VAL A 29 -11.27 -2.55 33.22
CA VAL A 29 -10.81 -3.44 32.15
C VAL A 29 -9.75 -4.39 32.73
N HIS A 30 -9.85 -5.68 32.43
CA HIS A 30 -8.85 -6.69 32.79
C HIS A 30 -7.46 -6.27 32.27
N ILE A 31 -6.75 -5.52 33.10
CA ILE A 31 -5.31 -5.26 33.01
C ILE A 31 -4.68 -6.46 33.69
N ASP A 32 -3.77 -7.14 33.00
CA ASP A 32 -2.94 -8.18 33.62
C ASP A 32 -2.29 -7.58 34.88
N THR A 33 -2.71 -8.09 36.05
CA THR A 33 -2.32 -7.57 37.37
C THR A 33 -0.81 -7.62 37.60
N SER A 34 -0.07 -8.36 36.75
CA SER A 34 1.40 -8.36 36.74
C SER A 34 1.99 -6.99 36.40
N ILE A 35 1.48 -6.26 35.40
CA ILE A 35 2.09 -5.02 34.88
C ILE A 35 1.99 -3.85 35.89
N LYS A 36 0.86 -3.74 36.60
CA LYS A 36 0.66 -2.69 37.63
C LYS A 36 1.61 -2.82 38.82
N SER A 37 2.14 -4.03 39.04
CA SER A 37 3.07 -4.32 40.13
C SER A 37 4.55 -4.16 39.75
N VAL A 38 4.87 -4.01 38.45
CA VAL A 38 6.27 -3.88 38.02
C VAL A 38 6.75 -2.47 38.34
N PRO A 39 7.82 -2.31 39.14
CA PRO A 39 8.28 -1.00 39.52
C PRO A 39 8.87 -0.25 38.32
N LYS A 40 8.44 1.00 38.14
CA LYS A 40 9.00 1.90 37.14
C LYS A 40 10.40 2.31 37.59
N HIS A 41 11.40 1.91 36.84
CA HIS A 41 12.80 2.17 37.13
C HIS A 41 13.46 2.82 35.91
N PRO A 42 13.36 4.15 35.78
CA PRO A 42 14.09 4.88 34.76
C PRO A 42 15.57 4.52 34.82
N VAL A 43 16.11 4.04 33.71
CA VAL A 43 17.51 3.59 33.68
C VAL A 43 18.40 4.81 33.75
N GLN A 44 19.33 4.79 34.71
CA GLN A 44 20.38 5.79 34.82
C GLN A 44 21.70 5.18 34.38
N PHE A 45 22.41 5.89 33.53
CA PHE A 45 23.75 5.51 33.09
C PHE A 45 24.77 6.39 33.81
N THR A 46 25.79 5.77 34.39
CA THR A 46 26.94 6.52 34.89
C THR A 46 27.83 6.92 33.72
N SER A 47 28.54 8.04 33.85
CA SER A 47 29.50 8.49 32.83
C SER A 47 30.55 7.42 32.53
N GLU A 48 30.97 6.66 33.55
CA GLU A 48 31.91 5.55 33.39
C GLU A 48 31.33 4.40 32.57
N ASN A 49 30.06 4.03 32.81
CA ASN A 49 29.38 2.99 32.06
C ASN A 49 29.25 3.38 30.58
N LEU A 50 28.85 4.62 30.28
CA LEU A 50 28.77 5.13 28.92
C LEU A 50 30.15 5.16 28.25
N ARG A 51 31.17 5.67 28.93
CA ARG A 51 32.54 5.72 28.41
C ARG A 51 33.04 4.32 28.04
N THR A 52 32.91 3.36 28.95
CA THR A 52 33.37 1.97 28.75
C THR A 52 32.78 1.35 27.48
N HIS A 53 31.52 1.64 27.15
CA HIS A 53 30.83 1.06 26.01
C HIS A 53 31.00 1.87 24.71
N LEU A 54 30.98 3.21 24.79
CA LEU A 54 30.90 4.09 23.62
C LEU A 54 32.27 4.61 23.15
N GLU A 55 33.25 4.73 24.04
CA GLU A 55 34.59 5.20 23.67
C GLU A 55 35.29 4.29 22.64
N PRO A 56 35.21 2.95 22.76
CA PRO A 56 35.76 2.07 21.72
C PRO A 56 35.18 2.32 20.33
N ILE A 57 33.94 2.80 20.24
CA ILE A 57 33.26 3.07 18.97
C ILE A 57 33.85 4.31 18.30
N ILE A 58 33.95 5.43 19.03
CA ILE A 58 34.50 6.67 18.48
C ILE A 58 35.99 6.51 18.13
N LEU A 59 36.76 5.79 18.94
CA LEU A 59 38.17 5.52 18.66
C LEU A 59 38.35 4.67 17.39
N LYS A 60 37.51 3.66 17.17
CA LYS A 60 37.50 2.89 15.92
C LYS A 60 37.15 3.73 14.71
N MET A 61 36.20 4.65 14.84
CA MET A 61 35.84 5.59 13.77
C MET A 61 36.99 6.55 13.44
N ILE A 62 37.67 7.09 14.45
CA ILE A 62 38.85 7.95 14.27
C ILE A 62 40.02 7.19 13.62
N ALA A 63 40.21 5.92 13.99
CA ALA A 63 41.26 5.09 13.42
C ALA A 63 41.04 4.72 11.94
N TRP A 64 39.83 4.93 11.40
CA TRP A 64 39.57 4.72 9.98
C TRP A 64 40.33 5.76 9.15
N GLU A 65 41.12 5.30 8.17
CA GLU A 65 42.08 6.12 7.40
C GLU A 65 41.44 7.32 6.68
N TYR A 66 40.16 7.20 6.30
CA TYR A 66 39.40 8.22 5.58
C TYR A 66 38.55 9.11 6.51
N SER A 67 38.72 9.02 7.83
CA SER A 67 37.91 9.77 8.79
C SER A 67 38.40 11.21 9.04
N TYR A 68 39.57 11.59 8.52
CA TYR A 68 40.27 12.85 8.84
C TYR A 68 39.43 14.13 8.66
N LEU A 69 38.47 14.14 7.73
CA LEU A 69 37.56 15.27 7.49
C LEU A 69 36.51 15.47 8.59
N PHE A 70 36.28 14.46 9.42
CA PHE A 70 35.27 14.44 10.49
C PHE A 70 35.90 14.46 11.88
N GLN A 71 37.23 14.43 11.97
CA GLN A 71 37.95 14.31 13.24
C GLN A 71 37.96 15.60 14.05
N GLN A 72 37.97 16.76 13.40
CA GLN A 72 38.13 18.07 14.04
C GLN A 72 37.04 19.04 13.60
N PRO A 73 36.74 20.09 14.40
CA PRO A 73 35.79 21.12 13.99
C PRO A 73 36.19 21.76 12.66
N ILE A 74 35.20 21.96 11.78
CA ILE A 74 35.43 22.56 10.46
C ILE A 74 35.83 24.03 10.61
N ASN A 75 37.08 24.34 10.24
CA ASN A 75 37.54 25.71 10.10
C ASN A 75 37.15 26.26 8.73
N HIS A 76 35.92 26.77 8.66
CA HIS A 76 35.33 27.24 7.42
C HIS A 76 36.04 28.46 6.80
N VAL A 77 36.80 29.23 7.60
CA VAL A 77 37.60 30.36 7.11
C VAL A 77 38.84 29.85 6.38
N SER A 78 39.58 28.93 7.00
CA SER A 78 40.78 28.33 6.38
C SER A 78 40.47 27.51 5.13
N LEU A 79 39.28 26.90 5.08
CA LEU A 79 38.80 26.13 3.93
C LEU A 79 38.08 26.99 2.87
N VAL A 80 37.97 28.30 3.08
CA VAL A 80 37.34 29.26 2.15
C VAL A 80 35.87 28.91 1.83
N ILE A 81 35.17 28.33 2.80
CA ILE A 81 33.74 27.97 2.74
C ILE A 81 32.92 28.87 3.66
N LEU A 82 32.91 30.17 3.37
CA LEU A 82 32.37 31.21 4.26
C LEU A 82 30.85 31.13 4.49
N ASP A 83 30.13 30.39 3.66
CA ASP A 83 28.70 30.13 3.78
C ASP A 83 28.37 28.96 4.71
N TYR A 84 29.36 28.17 5.15
CA TYR A 84 29.15 27.01 6.01
C TYR A 84 28.31 27.32 7.27
N PRO A 85 28.58 28.38 8.07
CA PRO A 85 27.75 28.68 9.25
C PRO A 85 26.34 29.19 8.90
N LYS A 86 26.12 29.63 7.65
CA LYS A 86 24.79 30.01 7.16
C LYS A 86 23.94 28.79 6.86
N ILE A 87 24.55 27.68 6.44
CA ILE A 87 23.87 26.43 6.10
C ILE A 87 23.81 25.51 7.33
N ILE A 88 24.95 25.27 7.98
CA ILE A 88 25.09 24.39 9.13
C ILE A 88 24.96 25.19 10.43
N LYS A 89 23.85 24.95 11.15
CA LYS A 89 23.49 25.68 12.37
C LYS A 89 24.13 25.12 13.63
N HIS A 90 24.33 23.81 13.67
CA HIS A 90 24.88 23.10 14.81
C HIS A 90 26.02 22.21 14.33
N ALA A 91 27.23 22.77 14.26
CA ALA A 91 28.41 22.02 13.84
C ALA A 91 28.76 20.91 14.84
N MET A 92 29.25 19.78 14.34
CA MET A 92 29.65 18.62 15.14
C MET A 92 30.78 17.85 14.46
N ASP A 93 31.66 17.24 15.25
CA ASP A 93 32.84 16.48 14.82
C ASP A 93 33.26 15.46 15.89
N MET A 94 34.06 14.47 15.52
CA MET A 94 34.43 13.36 16.41
C MET A 94 35.26 13.80 17.63
N SER A 95 36.10 14.84 17.53
CA SER A 95 36.84 15.32 18.71
C SER A 95 35.92 15.99 19.71
N THR A 96 34.93 16.75 19.24
CA THR A 96 33.90 17.34 20.10
C THR A 96 33.09 16.23 20.80
N ILE A 97 32.63 15.23 20.06
CA ILE A 97 31.87 14.09 20.60
C ILE A 97 32.69 13.30 21.62
N HIS A 98 33.96 13.00 21.32
CA HIS A 98 34.84 12.29 22.22
C HIS A 98 35.09 13.07 23.52
N ASN A 99 35.33 14.39 23.42
CA ASN A 99 35.49 15.25 24.59
C ASN A 99 34.23 15.33 25.45
N LYS A 100 33.03 15.43 24.83
CA LYS A 100 31.75 15.38 25.55
C LYS A 100 31.58 14.07 26.31
N LEU A 101 31.94 12.94 25.68
CA LEU A 101 31.92 11.62 26.31
C LEU A 101 32.88 11.55 27.51
N LEU A 102 34.12 12.04 27.36
CA LEU A 102 35.13 12.04 28.44
C LEU A 102 34.74 12.92 29.63
N ARG A 103 34.03 14.03 29.37
CA ARG A 103 33.52 14.93 30.41
C ARG A 103 32.22 14.43 31.05
N GLY A 104 31.66 13.32 30.57
CA GLY A 104 30.41 12.77 31.08
C GLY A 104 29.18 13.62 30.77
N GLU A 105 29.19 14.35 29.65
CA GLU A 105 28.09 15.26 29.27
C GLU A 105 26.86 14.53 28.73
N TYR A 106 26.98 13.25 28.36
CA TYR A 106 25.86 12.42 27.92
C TYR A 106 25.14 11.74 29.07
N LYS A 107 23.80 11.82 29.08
CA LYS A 107 22.95 11.16 30.09
C LYS A 107 22.62 9.72 29.73
N ASN A 108 22.62 9.40 28.44
CA ASN A 108 22.25 8.11 27.90
C ASN A 108 22.93 7.90 26.53
N PRO A 109 23.01 6.66 26.01
CA PRO A 109 23.76 6.40 24.77
C PRO A 109 23.08 6.91 23.50
N LEU A 110 21.79 7.25 23.51
CA LEU A 110 21.13 7.85 22.35
C LEU A 110 21.62 9.27 22.10
N GLU A 111 21.87 10.07 23.14
CA GLU A 111 22.42 11.43 22.96
C GLU A 111 23.80 11.41 22.27
N PHE A 112 24.62 10.38 22.53
CA PHE A 112 25.86 10.14 21.80
C PHE A 112 25.60 9.79 20.32
N CYS A 113 24.62 8.92 20.06
CA CYS A 113 24.22 8.59 18.69
C CYS A 113 23.69 9.82 17.94
N ASP A 114 22.91 10.67 18.60
CA ASP A 114 22.33 11.89 18.02
C ASP A 114 23.42 12.85 17.54
N ASP A 115 24.51 13.04 18.29
CA ASP A 115 25.63 13.87 17.84
C ASP A 115 26.41 13.24 16.68
N ILE A 116 26.59 11.91 16.67
CA ILE A 116 27.22 11.20 15.56
C ILE A 116 26.39 11.36 14.28
N TRP A 117 25.06 11.20 14.38
CA TRP A 117 24.15 11.41 13.25
C TRP A 117 24.10 12.88 12.83
N LEU A 118 24.14 13.83 13.77
CA LEU A 118 24.24 15.26 13.46
C LEU A 118 25.49 15.57 12.63
N MET A 119 26.64 15.00 12.99
CA MET A 119 27.88 15.13 12.21
C MET A 119 27.69 14.62 10.77
N PHE A 120 27.09 13.44 10.58
CA PHE A 120 26.83 12.88 9.25
C PHE A 120 25.83 13.72 8.45
N ASN A 121 24.73 14.14 9.07
CA ASN A 121 23.67 14.93 8.45
C ASN A 121 24.19 16.31 8.02
N ASN A 122 25.02 16.96 8.83
CA ASN A 122 25.68 18.20 8.45
C ASN A 122 26.57 18.02 7.22
N ALA A 123 27.37 16.94 7.18
CA ALA A 123 28.22 16.65 6.05
C ALA A 123 27.40 16.38 4.78
N GLN A 124 26.29 15.64 4.86
CA GLN A 124 25.43 15.37 3.72
C GLN A 124 24.62 16.59 3.27
N LEU A 125 24.21 17.47 4.19
CA LEU A 125 23.48 18.69 3.89
C LEU A 125 24.36 19.70 3.14
N TYR A 126 25.60 19.88 3.57
CA TYR A 126 26.52 20.83 2.94
C TYR A 126 27.10 20.30 1.62
N ASN A 127 27.32 18.99 1.50
CA ASN A 127 28.03 18.38 0.37
C ASN A 127 27.09 17.57 -0.55
N LYS A 128 27.07 17.90 -1.84
CA LYS A 128 26.30 17.17 -2.87
C LYS A 128 26.57 15.66 -2.82
N ASN A 129 25.55 14.85 -3.07
CA ASN A 129 25.59 13.38 -3.01
C ASN A 129 26.65 12.72 -3.91
N THR A 130 27.12 13.41 -4.95
CA THR A 130 28.15 12.90 -5.87
C THR A 130 29.58 13.11 -5.39
N THR A 131 29.79 13.95 -4.37
CA THR A 131 31.12 14.32 -3.88
C THR A 131 31.80 13.17 -3.15
N LEU A 132 33.14 13.18 -3.14
CA LEU A 132 33.93 12.23 -2.36
C LEU A 132 33.62 12.33 -0.86
N ILE A 133 33.41 13.53 -0.34
CA ILE A 133 33.08 13.77 1.08
C ILE A 133 31.77 13.07 1.45
N ASN A 134 30.73 13.17 0.61
CA ASN A 134 29.46 12.51 0.86
C ASN A 134 29.59 10.97 0.81
N LYS A 135 30.40 10.43 -0.11
CA LYS A 135 30.72 8.99 -0.16
C LYS A 135 31.48 8.52 1.10
N MET A 136 32.47 9.30 1.56
CA MET A 136 33.20 9.02 2.80
C MET A 136 32.28 9.07 4.03
N CYS A 137 31.40 10.08 4.10
CA CYS A 137 30.39 10.21 5.16
C CYS A 137 29.46 8.99 5.19
N THR A 138 28.92 8.61 4.04
CA THR A 138 28.05 7.43 3.91
C THR A 138 28.76 6.17 4.38
N LYS A 139 30.03 5.98 3.99
CA LYS A 139 30.80 4.80 4.42
C LYS A 139 31.10 4.80 5.92
N LEU A 140 31.41 5.95 6.49
CA LEU A 140 31.64 6.09 7.93
C LEU A 140 30.36 5.83 8.74
N ALA A 141 29.19 6.26 8.23
CA ALA A 141 27.89 5.95 8.83
C ALA A 141 27.57 4.45 8.80
N GLU A 142 27.90 3.74 7.71
CA GLU A 142 27.77 2.27 7.66
C GLU A 142 28.62 1.59 8.74
N LEU A 143 29.89 2.00 8.87
CA LEU A 143 30.80 1.46 9.89
C LEU A 143 30.32 1.77 11.31
N PHE A 144 29.82 2.99 11.54
CA PHE A 144 29.23 3.37 12.81
C PHE A 144 28.09 2.41 13.19
N VAL A 145 27.14 2.16 12.27
CA VAL A 145 26.02 1.22 12.49
C VAL A 145 26.51 -0.18 12.85
N GLU A 146 27.52 -0.69 12.14
CA GLU A 146 28.12 -2.00 12.42
C GLU A 146 28.69 -2.08 13.85
N TYR A 147 29.32 -1.01 14.31
CA TYR A 147 29.95 -0.98 15.63
C TYR A 147 28.94 -0.70 16.76
N ILE A 148 27.99 0.22 16.56
CA ILE A 148 27.13 0.75 17.62
C ILE A 148 25.94 -0.18 17.94
N ASP A 149 25.40 -0.90 16.94
CA ASP A 149 24.19 -1.70 17.16
C ASP A 149 24.34 -2.79 18.23
N PRO A 150 25.41 -3.61 18.24
CA PRO A 150 25.62 -4.60 19.30
C PRO A 150 25.76 -3.95 20.69
N VAL A 151 26.41 -2.78 20.75
CA VAL A 151 26.58 -2.03 22.00
C VAL A 151 25.24 -1.50 22.50
N MET A 152 24.43 -0.92 21.62
CA MET A 152 23.10 -0.42 21.97
C MET A 152 22.19 -1.54 22.47
N GLN A 153 22.24 -2.71 21.83
CA GLN A 153 21.51 -3.91 22.28
C GLN A 153 21.98 -4.38 23.66
N THR A 154 23.28 -4.36 23.92
CA THR A 154 23.86 -4.67 25.25
C THR A 154 23.39 -3.68 26.32
N LEU A 155 23.24 -2.41 25.97
CA LEU A 155 22.71 -1.35 26.83
C LEU A 155 21.16 -1.35 26.95
N GLY A 156 20.48 -2.31 26.32
CA GLY A 156 19.03 -2.50 26.41
C GLY A 156 18.18 -1.63 25.47
N TYR A 157 18.78 -1.10 24.40
CA TYR A 157 18.09 -0.39 23.32
C TYR A 157 17.87 -1.30 22.10
N CYS A 158 16.99 -0.88 21.18
CA CYS A 158 16.79 -1.63 19.93
C CYS A 158 18.00 -1.60 18.99
N CYS A 159 18.56 -0.42 18.76
CA CYS A 159 19.71 -0.16 17.88
C CYS A 159 20.21 1.28 18.06
N GLY A 160 21.34 1.63 17.43
CA GLY A 160 21.89 3.00 17.42
C GLY A 160 21.67 3.75 16.09
N ARG A 161 20.80 3.22 15.23
CA ARG A 161 20.57 3.77 13.88
C ARG A 161 19.64 4.96 13.90
N GLN A 162 19.81 5.85 12.93
CA GLN A 162 18.79 6.81 12.54
C GLN A 162 18.03 6.24 11.35
N TYR A 163 16.74 5.95 11.53
CA TYR A 163 15.88 5.53 10.45
C TYR A 163 15.01 6.68 9.96
N GLU A 164 14.95 6.83 8.65
CA GLU A 164 14.06 7.76 7.97
C GLU A 164 13.15 6.95 7.03
N TYR A 165 11.91 7.38 6.88
CA TYR A 165 11.08 6.99 5.75
C TYR A 165 11.60 7.68 4.50
N LEU A 166 11.62 6.95 3.39
CA LEU A 166 11.94 7.56 2.11
C LEU A 166 10.81 8.55 1.78
N PRO A 167 11.12 9.75 1.24
CA PRO A 167 10.07 10.67 0.85
C PRO A 167 9.11 10.00 -0.14
N GLN A 168 7.82 10.19 0.07
CA GLN A 168 6.77 9.45 -0.65
C GLN A 168 6.72 9.90 -2.11
N VAL A 169 6.52 8.97 -3.05
CA VAL A 169 6.05 9.35 -4.38
C VAL A 169 4.59 9.77 -4.20
N MET A 170 4.28 11.05 -4.44
CA MET A 170 2.93 11.56 -4.24
C MET A 170 2.11 11.32 -5.51
N LEU A 171 0.85 10.93 -5.35
CA LEU A 171 -0.09 10.90 -6.46
C LEU A 171 -0.56 12.34 -6.75
N CYS A 172 -0.78 12.62 -8.03
CA CYS A 172 -1.34 13.88 -8.48
C CYS A 172 -2.85 13.70 -8.69
N ASP A 173 -3.66 14.60 -8.12
CA ASP A 173 -5.13 14.63 -8.23
C ASP A 173 -5.62 15.16 -9.59
N GLY A 174 -4.80 15.00 -10.63
CA GLY A 174 -5.10 15.46 -11.97
C GLY A 174 -6.04 14.49 -12.69
N GLN A 175 -7.26 14.93 -13.01
CA GLN A 175 -8.32 14.11 -13.63
C GLN A 175 -7.94 13.45 -14.97
N GLN A 176 -6.89 13.93 -15.65
CA GLN A 176 -6.55 13.48 -17.02
C GLN A 176 -5.62 12.26 -17.08
N GLN A 177 -5.03 11.81 -15.96
CA GLN A 177 -4.08 10.69 -15.96
C GLN A 177 -4.22 9.87 -14.67
N GLN A 178 -4.79 8.66 -14.79
CA GLN A 178 -5.11 7.76 -13.68
C GLN A 178 -3.90 7.26 -12.86
N TYR A 179 -2.67 7.68 -13.21
CA TYR A 179 -1.42 7.29 -12.55
C TYR A 179 -0.37 8.41 -12.55
N CYS A 180 -0.79 9.68 -12.55
CA CYS A 180 0.16 10.80 -12.51
C CYS A 180 0.85 10.87 -11.13
N GLN A 181 2.17 10.89 -11.14
CA GLN A 181 3.00 10.87 -9.92
C GLN A 181 3.94 12.08 -9.87
N ILE A 182 4.25 12.51 -8.66
CA ILE A 182 5.23 13.55 -8.36
C ILE A 182 6.47 12.85 -7.79
N GLU A 183 7.57 12.88 -8.54
CA GLU A 183 8.79 12.19 -8.17
C GLU A 183 9.51 12.86 -6.99
N LEU A 184 10.54 12.19 -6.49
CA LEU A 184 11.41 12.73 -5.46
C LEU A 184 12.15 13.97 -5.97
N ASN A 185 12.18 15.02 -5.16
CA ASN A 185 12.73 16.35 -5.46
C ASN A 185 11.95 17.16 -6.51
N ASP A 186 10.84 16.64 -7.04
CA ASP A 186 9.99 17.42 -7.91
C ASP A 186 9.26 18.50 -7.13
N ASN A 187 9.05 19.64 -7.79
CA ASN A 187 8.16 20.66 -7.30
C ASN A 187 6.71 20.24 -7.56
N TYR A 188 5.82 20.64 -6.67
CA TYR A 188 4.39 20.38 -6.79
C TYR A 188 3.59 21.51 -6.14
N TYR A 189 2.29 21.53 -6.42
CA TYR A 189 1.34 22.43 -5.81
C TYR A 189 0.39 21.65 -4.92
N TYR A 190 0.03 22.20 -3.76
CA TYR A 190 -0.97 21.59 -2.90
C TYR A 190 -1.91 22.60 -2.27
N TYR A 191 -3.09 22.12 -1.94
CA TYR A 191 -4.13 22.85 -1.21
C TYR A 191 -4.50 22.05 0.03
N ASN A 192 -4.51 22.69 1.20
CA ASN A 192 -4.99 22.09 2.43
C ASN A 192 -6.47 22.44 2.61
N ASN A 193 -7.32 21.43 2.69
CA ASN A 193 -8.72 21.57 3.03
C ASN A 193 -8.87 21.70 4.54
N LEU A 194 -8.94 22.95 5.01
CA LEU A 194 -8.98 23.25 6.45
C LEU A 194 -10.35 22.95 7.10
N ASP A 195 -11.38 22.64 6.31
CA ASP A 195 -12.74 22.34 6.80
C ASP A 195 -13.43 21.28 5.89
N PRO A 196 -13.10 19.98 6.07
CA PRO A 196 -13.65 18.87 5.28
C PRO A 196 -15.17 18.73 5.35
N SER A 197 -15.78 19.29 6.39
CA SER A 197 -17.22 19.26 6.64
C SER A 197 -18.01 20.31 5.84
N ARG A 198 -17.36 21.34 5.29
CA ARG A 198 -18.04 22.51 4.72
C ARG A 198 -18.00 22.58 3.20
N LEU A 199 -16.88 22.17 2.62
CA LEU A 199 -16.76 21.90 1.19
C LEU A 199 -17.02 20.40 1.09
N ASN A 200 -17.93 19.93 0.25
CA ASN A 200 -18.13 18.49 0.01
C ASN A 200 -16.81 17.91 -0.52
N LEU A 201 -15.84 17.65 0.34
CA LEU A 201 -14.46 17.28 0.08
C LEU A 201 -13.96 16.57 1.35
N SER A 202 -13.84 15.25 1.31
CA SER A 202 -13.40 14.42 2.43
C SER A 202 -11.89 14.43 2.63
N ASN A 203 -11.09 14.70 1.59
CA ASN A 203 -9.64 14.74 1.71
C ASN A 203 -9.14 16.06 2.35
N ASP A 204 -8.20 15.92 3.28
CA ASP A 204 -7.54 17.05 3.98
C ASP A 204 -6.57 17.83 3.08
N LYS A 205 -6.11 17.21 1.98
CA LYS A 205 -5.10 17.78 1.10
C LYS A 205 -5.27 17.31 -0.34
N TYR A 206 -5.14 18.25 -1.28
CA TYR A 206 -5.12 18.00 -2.72
C TYR A 206 -3.78 18.42 -3.30
N ILE A 207 -3.21 17.63 -4.20
CA ILE A 207 -1.83 17.72 -4.68
C ILE A 207 -1.81 17.61 -6.22
N PHE A 208 -1.13 18.54 -6.88
CA PHE A 208 -0.96 18.56 -8.33
C PHE A 208 0.52 18.64 -8.71
N CYS A 209 0.93 17.81 -9.67
CA CYS A 209 2.24 17.98 -10.30
C CYS A 209 2.26 19.28 -11.11
N VAL A 210 3.46 19.83 -11.33
CA VAL A 210 3.61 21.08 -12.09
C VAL A 210 2.98 21.00 -13.48
N LYS A 211 3.07 19.85 -14.16
CA LYS A 211 2.50 19.66 -15.49
C LYS A 211 0.97 19.73 -15.49
N CYS A 212 0.31 18.98 -14.60
CA CYS A 212 -1.14 18.96 -14.48
C CYS A 212 -1.71 20.27 -13.94
N PHE A 213 -1.02 20.90 -12.98
CA PHE A 213 -1.42 22.22 -12.49
C PHE A 213 -1.41 23.26 -13.61
N ASN A 214 -0.39 23.22 -14.48
CA ASN A 214 -0.22 24.16 -15.58
C ASN A 214 -1.07 23.82 -16.82
N SER A 215 -1.47 22.56 -17.03
CA SER A 215 -2.32 22.18 -18.17
C SER A 215 -3.74 22.74 -18.05
N ILE A 216 -4.21 22.98 -16.82
CA ILE A 216 -5.48 23.65 -16.54
C ILE A 216 -5.36 25.13 -16.91
N LYS A 217 -5.99 25.56 -18.00
CA LYS A 217 -5.92 26.96 -18.47
C LYS A 217 -6.72 27.94 -17.62
N ASN A 218 -7.67 27.45 -16.82
CA ASN A 218 -8.52 28.27 -15.96
C ASN A 218 -7.78 28.72 -14.69
N ASP A 219 -8.23 29.83 -14.11
CA ASP A 219 -7.70 30.39 -12.85
C ASP A 219 -8.12 29.59 -11.60
N SER A 220 -9.07 28.66 -11.76
CA SER A 220 -9.54 27.74 -10.72
C SER A 220 -9.39 26.29 -11.16
N ILE A 221 -9.23 25.41 -10.19
CA ILE A 221 -9.15 23.96 -10.34
C ILE A 221 -10.40 23.34 -9.71
N PHE A 222 -11.04 22.42 -10.42
CA PHE A 222 -12.18 21.67 -9.91
C PHE A 222 -11.68 20.34 -9.31
N VAL A 223 -11.96 20.11 -8.02
CA VAL A 223 -11.58 18.90 -7.28
C VAL A 223 -12.81 18.17 -6.74
N GLY A 224 -12.72 16.86 -6.63
CA GLY A 224 -13.72 16.00 -5.99
C GLY A 224 -13.06 14.68 -5.60
N ASP A 225 -13.60 14.01 -4.58
CA ASP A 225 -13.05 12.74 -4.08
C ASP A 225 -13.61 11.53 -4.85
N ASP A 226 -14.84 11.65 -5.36
CA ASP A 226 -15.53 10.61 -6.12
C ASP A 226 -16.00 11.14 -7.49
N PRO A 227 -15.90 10.35 -8.58
CA PRO A 227 -16.45 10.71 -9.90
C PRO A 227 -17.93 11.10 -9.92
N THR A 228 -18.71 10.62 -8.95
CA THR A 228 -20.15 10.87 -8.79
C THR A 228 -20.47 12.14 -7.99
N GLN A 229 -19.45 12.76 -7.38
CA GLN A 229 -19.58 13.94 -6.53
C GLN A 229 -19.55 15.25 -7.34
N THR A 230 -20.30 16.25 -6.89
CA THR A 230 -20.21 17.61 -7.43
C THR A 230 -18.83 18.19 -7.13
N LEU A 231 -18.09 18.52 -8.19
CA LEU A 231 -16.75 19.09 -8.07
C LEU A 231 -16.78 20.48 -7.40
N VAL A 232 -15.82 20.72 -6.52
CA VAL A 232 -15.60 21.99 -5.83
C VAL A 232 -14.57 22.82 -6.58
N GLU A 233 -14.89 24.09 -6.84
CA GLU A 233 -13.99 25.04 -7.49
C GLU A 233 -13.03 25.67 -6.46
N ILE A 234 -11.72 25.48 -6.67
CA ILE A 234 -10.67 26.04 -5.83
C ILE A 234 -9.78 26.96 -6.68
N PRO A 235 -9.69 28.26 -6.35
CA PRO A 235 -8.77 29.17 -7.03
C PRO A 235 -7.31 28.73 -6.94
N LYS A 236 -6.56 28.82 -8.04
CA LYS A 236 -5.13 28.47 -8.09
C LYS A 236 -4.27 29.28 -7.13
N SER A 237 -4.69 30.49 -6.78
CA SER A 237 -4.01 31.36 -5.81
C SER A 237 -3.96 30.79 -4.38
N LEU A 238 -4.83 29.82 -4.06
CA LEU A 238 -4.84 29.14 -2.77
C LEU A 238 -3.88 27.94 -2.70
N PHE A 239 -3.30 27.53 -3.84
CA PHE A 239 -2.33 26.45 -3.87
C PHE A 239 -0.94 26.95 -3.51
N LEU A 240 -0.27 26.21 -2.63
CA LEU A 240 1.09 26.48 -2.20
C LEU A 240 2.07 25.60 -2.97
N SER A 241 3.22 26.16 -3.36
CA SER A 241 4.29 25.36 -3.95
C SER A 241 5.14 24.71 -2.87
N ALA A 242 5.50 23.45 -3.10
CA ALA A 242 6.41 22.69 -2.26
C ALA A 242 7.30 21.81 -3.12
N LYS A 243 8.33 21.24 -2.49
CA LYS A 243 9.24 20.28 -3.11
C LYS A 243 9.16 18.96 -2.37
N ASN A 244 9.19 17.87 -3.11
CA ASN A 244 9.11 16.53 -2.55
C ASN A 244 10.47 16.04 -2.04
N ASP A 245 11.03 16.70 -1.02
CA ASP A 245 12.35 16.36 -0.45
C ASP A 245 12.34 16.19 1.08
N ILE A 246 11.15 16.17 1.69
CA ILE A 246 10.98 16.01 3.13
C ILE A 246 11.19 14.54 3.52
N LYS A 247 12.24 14.28 4.30
CA LYS A 247 12.46 12.99 4.95
C LYS A 247 11.84 13.00 6.34
N LYS A 248 11.06 11.96 6.67
CA LYS A 248 10.40 11.82 7.97
C LYS A 248 11.14 10.77 8.80
N PRO A 249 11.59 11.07 10.04
CA PRO A 249 12.21 10.06 10.90
C PRO A 249 11.19 8.98 11.34
N GLU A 250 11.66 7.76 11.62
CA GLU A 250 10.84 6.74 12.27
C GLU A 250 10.37 7.22 13.65
N GLN A 251 9.14 6.87 14.03
CA GLN A 251 8.60 7.20 15.34
C GLN A 251 9.36 6.44 16.44
N MET A 252 9.63 7.14 17.53
CA MET A 252 10.24 6.59 18.74
C MET A 252 9.18 6.48 19.85
N ILE A 253 9.20 5.39 20.59
CA ILE A 253 8.30 5.08 21.71
C ILE A 253 9.11 4.80 22.97
N ASP A 254 8.55 5.13 24.12
CA ASP A 254 9.20 4.98 25.42
C ASP A 254 8.73 3.72 26.14
N CYS A 255 9.67 2.94 26.68
CA CYS A 255 9.29 1.84 27.54
C CYS A 255 8.71 2.37 28.86
N ILE A 256 7.50 1.93 29.22
CA ILE A 256 6.80 2.39 30.43
C ILE A 256 7.49 1.97 31.75
N ILE A 257 8.44 1.04 31.69
CA ILE A 257 9.20 0.52 32.85
C ILE A 257 10.56 1.22 32.96
N CYS A 258 11.40 1.10 31.94
CA CYS A 258 12.80 1.56 31.98
C CYS A 258 13.05 2.91 31.33
N THR A 259 12.01 3.51 30.71
CA THR A 259 12.04 4.79 29.98
C THR A 259 13.07 4.87 28.85
N ARG A 260 13.61 3.73 28.39
CA ARG A 260 14.45 3.68 27.20
C ARG A 260 13.59 3.92 25.95
N ARG A 261 14.05 4.78 25.05
CA ARG A 261 13.43 5.03 23.74
C ARG A 261 13.77 3.95 22.74
N TRP A 262 12.77 3.46 22.03
CA TRP A 262 12.89 2.45 20.98
C TRP A 262 12.25 2.96 19.69
N HIS A 263 12.78 2.56 18.53
CA HIS A 263 12.03 2.72 17.29
C HIS A 263 10.75 1.88 17.39
N GLN A 264 9.60 2.48 17.09
CA GLN A 264 8.30 1.82 17.12
C GLN A 264 8.30 0.54 16.29
N VAL A 265 8.89 0.62 15.08
CA VAL A 265 9.02 -0.49 14.14
C VAL A 265 9.93 -1.60 14.70
N CYS A 266 11.00 -1.26 15.43
CA CYS A 266 11.84 -2.25 16.12
C CYS A 266 11.13 -2.90 17.31
N GLY A 267 10.30 -2.13 18.01
CA GLY A 267 9.50 -2.59 19.15
C GLY A 267 8.33 -3.48 18.75
N LEU A 268 7.88 -3.43 17.49
CA LEU A 268 6.64 -4.04 17.01
C LEU A 268 5.49 -3.70 17.97
N HIS A 269 5.22 -2.39 18.08
CA HIS A 269 4.24 -1.86 19.00
C HIS A 269 3.32 -0.86 18.31
N LEU A 270 2.04 -1.08 18.48
CA LEU A 270 0.95 -0.25 17.98
C LEU A 270 0.01 -0.05 19.18
N ASP A 271 -0.26 1.20 19.56
CA ASP A 271 -1.04 1.54 20.76
C ASP A 271 -2.46 0.98 20.66
N GLU A 272 -2.96 0.87 19.43
CA GLU A 272 -4.26 0.30 19.10
C GLU A 272 -4.36 -1.20 19.46
N ILE A 273 -3.25 -1.95 19.38
CA ILE A 273 -3.21 -3.37 19.79
C ILE A 273 -2.93 -3.48 21.29
N TRP A 274 -2.01 -2.66 21.80
CA TRP A 274 -1.50 -2.72 23.18
C TRP A 274 -1.59 -1.37 23.87
N SER A 275 -2.83 -0.96 24.17
CA SER A 275 -3.16 0.31 24.81
C SER A 275 -2.54 0.53 26.19
N GLU A 276 -2.08 -0.53 26.86
CA GLU A 276 -1.36 -0.47 28.13
C GLU A 276 0.03 0.20 28.02
N GLY A 277 0.51 0.37 26.79
CA GLY A 277 1.78 1.02 26.48
C GLY A 277 2.93 0.06 26.21
N PHE A 278 4.03 0.61 25.74
CA PHE A 278 5.17 -0.18 25.27
C PHE A 278 6.04 -0.72 26.41
N ILE A 279 6.32 -2.02 26.38
CA ILE A 279 7.33 -2.66 27.23
C ILE A 279 8.43 -3.23 26.32
N CYS A 280 9.66 -2.79 26.54
CA CYS A 280 10.79 -3.24 25.73
C CYS A 280 11.15 -4.71 26.00
N LYS A 281 11.74 -5.38 24.99
CA LYS A 281 12.13 -6.80 25.08
C LYS A 281 13.07 -7.08 26.25
N THR A 282 13.93 -6.13 26.60
CA THR A 282 14.84 -6.23 27.74
C THR A 282 14.08 -6.35 29.06
N CYS A 283 13.12 -5.45 29.33
CA CYS A 283 12.31 -5.52 30.54
C CYS A 283 11.38 -6.74 30.56
N ILE A 284 10.85 -7.15 29.40
CA ILE A 284 10.08 -8.40 29.28
C ILE A 284 10.90 -9.58 29.78
N HIS A 285 12.17 -9.68 29.37
CA HIS A 285 13.05 -10.75 29.79
C HIS A 285 13.51 -10.63 31.25
N GLU A 286 14.00 -9.46 31.66
CA GLU A 286 14.53 -9.20 33.01
C GLU A 286 13.51 -9.42 34.11
N TYR A 287 12.27 -8.98 33.90
CA TYR A 287 11.18 -9.09 34.87
C TYR A 287 10.23 -10.27 34.59
N ASN A 288 10.55 -11.12 33.59
CA ASN A 288 9.73 -12.26 33.17
C ASN A 288 8.25 -11.89 32.94
N ILE A 289 8.02 -10.76 32.27
CA ILE A 289 6.68 -10.24 32.00
C ILE A 289 6.06 -11.01 30.83
N LYS A 290 4.82 -11.45 30.99
CA LYS A 290 4.03 -11.98 29.88
C LYS A 290 3.26 -10.82 29.25
N ARG A 291 3.55 -10.54 27.98
CA ARG A 291 2.78 -9.54 27.22
C ARG A 291 1.46 -10.15 26.77
N LYS A 292 0.40 -9.35 26.73
CA LYS A 292 -0.85 -9.73 26.05
C LYS A 292 -0.53 -10.13 24.61
N GLU A 293 -0.98 -11.32 24.22
CA GLU A 293 -0.77 -11.82 22.86
C GLU A 293 -1.48 -10.92 21.85
N ASN A 294 -0.92 -10.79 20.65
CA ASN A 294 -1.59 -10.10 19.55
C ASN A 294 -2.73 -11.00 19.03
N PRO A 295 -4.02 -10.62 19.16
CA PRO A 295 -5.10 -11.43 18.61
C PRO A 295 -5.22 -11.29 17.08
N TYR A 296 -4.66 -10.23 16.51
CA TYR A 296 -4.77 -9.87 15.10
C TYR A 296 -3.67 -10.55 14.28
N ILE A 297 -3.82 -11.85 14.05
CA ILE A 297 -2.90 -12.68 13.28
C ILE A 297 -3.56 -13.22 12.01
N ALA A 298 -2.76 -13.52 10.99
CA ALA A 298 -3.27 -13.96 9.69
C ALA A 298 -4.05 -15.27 9.78
N SER A 299 -3.61 -16.20 10.63
CA SER A 299 -4.23 -17.52 10.79
C SER A 299 -5.65 -17.46 11.36
N LYS A 300 -5.99 -16.40 12.09
CA LYS A 300 -7.33 -16.18 12.68
C LYS A 300 -8.29 -15.44 11.74
N LEU A 301 -7.84 -14.92 10.60
CA LEU A 301 -8.73 -14.29 9.62
C LEU A 301 -9.68 -15.34 9.03
N PRO A 302 -10.90 -14.94 8.60
CA PRO A 302 -11.87 -15.85 7.99
C PRO A 302 -11.27 -16.66 6.84
N ILE A 303 -11.56 -17.96 6.83
CA ILE A 303 -11.10 -18.89 5.80
C ILE A 303 -12.28 -19.36 4.95
N ASN A 304 -12.08 -19.45 3.64
CA ASN A 304 -13.02 -20.04 2.68
C ASN A 304 -12.40 -21.22 1.93
N ASP A 305 -13.15 -21.86 1.02
CA ASP A 305 -12.68 -23.05 0.29
C ASP A 305 -11.43 -22.75 -0.55
N LEU A 306 -11.42 -21.61 -1.25
CA LEU A 306 -10.26 -21.18 -2.04
C LEU A 306 -9.01 -21.02 -1.16
N ALA A 307 -9.10 -20.23 -0.08
CA ALA A 307 -8.00 -20.03 0.86
C ALA A 307 -7.48 -21.37 1.42
N SER A 308 -8.39 -22.23 1.88
CA SER A 308 -8.05 -23.55 2.44
C SER A 308 -7.30 -24.42 1.45
N ARG A 309 -7.74 -24.50 0.20
CA ARG A 309 -7.09 -25.32 -0.84
C ARG A 309 -5.72 -24.79 -1.22
N LEU A 310 -5.57 -23.47 -1.38
CA LEU A 310 -4.27 -22.85 -1.65
C LEU A 310 -3.29 -23.11 -0.50
N GLU A 311 -3.75 -22.88 0.73
CA GLU A 311 -2.95 -23.07 1.95
C GLU A 311 -2.50 -24.51 2.10
N GLN A 312 -3.40 -25.48 1.92
CA GLN A 312 -3.09 -26.91 1.95
C GLN A 312 -2.07 -27.28 0.88
N ARG A 313 -2.25 -26.80 -0.36
CA ARG A 313 -1.33 -27.09 -1.47
C ARG A 313 0.09 -26.62 -1.16
N VAL A 314 0.23 -25.37 -0.72
CA VAL A 314 1.53 -24.76 -0.41
C VAL A 314 2.21 -25.46 0.77
N ASN A 315 1.49 -25.70 1.87
CA ASN A 315 2.07 -26.37 3.03
C ASN A 315 2.37 -27.85 2.75
N ASN A 316 1.60 -28.54 1.90
CA ASN A 316 1.92 -29.89 1.44
C ASN A 316 3.22 -29.91 0.63
N PHE A 317 3.40 -28.95 -0.28
CA PHE A 317 4.64 -28.81 -1.02
C PHE A 317 5.84 -28.62 -0.08
N LEU A 318 5.74 -27.72 0.89
CA LEU A 318 6.80 -27.47 1.87
C LEU A 318 7.11 -28.71 2.72
N ARG A 319 6.09 -29.43 3.18
CA ARG A 319 6.24 -30.70 3.91
C ARG A 319 6.94 -31.76 3.07
N ASN A 320 6.55 -31.91 1.80
CA ASN A 320 7.17 -32.86 0.88
C ASN A 320 8.64 -32.53 0.56
N LYS A 321 9.03 -31.26 0.67
CA LYS A 321 10.44 -30.82 0.56
C LYS A 321 11.23 -30.96 1.86
N ASN A 322 10.62 -31.49 2.93
CA ASN A 322 11.18 -31.51 4.29
C ASN A 322 11.64 -30.12 4.75
N CYS A 323 10.91 -29.08 4.35
CA CYS A 323 11.24 -27.71 4.69
C CYS A 323 10.82 -27.41 6.14
N GLN A 324 11.79 -27.12 7.01
CA GLN A 324 11.51 -26.58 8.33
C GLN A 324 11.30 -25.08 8.19
N THR A 325 10.04 -24.67 8.05
CA THR A 325 9.66 -23.26 7.96
C THR A 325 8.36 -23.00 8.72
N GLY A 326 8.11 -21.72 9.04
CA GLY A 326 6.85 -21.28 9.61
C GLY A 326 5.67 -21.58 8.70
N HIS A 327 4.51 -21.78 9.29
CA HIS A 327 3.28 -22.07 8.57
C HIS A 327 2.99 -20.97 7.55
N VAL A 328 2.61 -21.35 6.33
CA VAL A 328 2.11 -20.40 5.33
C VAL A 328 0.61 -20.30 5.47
N THR A 329 0.10 -19.09 5.64
CA THR A 329 -1.32 -18.80 5.77
C THR A 329 -1.80 -18.05 4.54
N ILE A 330 -2.90 -18.45 3.91
CA ILE A 330 -3.46 -17.78 2.72
C ILE A 330 -4.88 -17.34 3.01
N ARG A 331 -5.22 -16.08 2.70
CA ARG A 331 -6.55 -15.52 2.98
C ARG A 331 -7.10 -14.76 1.78
N ILE A 332 -8.41 -14.88 1.58
CA ILE A 332 -9.17 -14.04 0.64
C ILE A 332 -9.67 -12.85 1.45
N LEU A 333 -9.13 -11.68 1.18
CA LEU A 333 -9.36 -10.48 1.98
C LEU A 333 -10.47 -9.58 1.44
N SER A 334 -10.84 -9.77 0.18
CA SER A 334 -11.98 -9.10 -0.46
C SER A 334 -12.51 -9.98 -1.58
N ALA A 335 -13.82 -9.97 -1.76
CA ALA A 335 -14.55 -10.64 -2.82
C ALA A 335 -15.81 -9.83 -3.13
N SER A 336 -15.79 -9.03 -4.20
CA SER A 336 -16.83 -8.04 -4.53
C SER A 336 -17.30 -8.16 -5.98
N ASP A 337 -18.61 -8.01 -6.21
CA ASP A 337 -19.16 -7.97 -7.56
C ASP A 337 -18.92 -6.59 -8.19
N LYS A 338 -18.35 -6.61 -9.40
CA LYS A 338 -17.99 -5.42 -10.18
C LYS A 338 -18.50 -5.54 -11.61
N ILE A 339 -18.47 -4.42 -12.31
CA ILE A 339 -18.90 -4.32 -13.69
C ILE A 339 -17.77 -3.69 -14.49
N CYS A 340 -17.28 -4.39 -15.51
CA CYS A 340 -16.35 -3.83 -16.48
C CYS A 340 -17.16 -3.04 -17.51
N GLU A 341 -17.05 -1.71 -17.46
CA GLU A 341 -17.72 -0.83 -18.40
C GLU A 341 -16.93 -0.69 -19.69
N ILE A 342 -17.64 -0.77 -20.82
CA ILE A 342 -17.04 -0.52 -22.12
C ILE A 342 -16.74 0.97 -22.25
N LYS A 343 -15.52 1.30 -22.67
CA LYS A 343 -15.03 2.67 -22.81
C LYS A 343 -15.78 3.47 -23.92
N PRO A 344 -15.80 4.81 -23.83
CA PRO A 344 -16.70 5.65 -24.63
C PRO A 344 -16.49 5.60 -26.15
N GLN A 345 -15.24 5.56 -26.63
CA GLN A 345 -14.99 5.59 -28.08
C GLN A 345 -15.45 4.29 -28.73
N LEU A 346 -15.20 3.15 -28.08
CA LEU A 346 -15.68 1.85 -28.55
C LEU A 346 -17.21 1.77 -28.54
N LYS A 347 -17.86 2.30 -27.49
CA LYS A 347 -19.33 2.46 -27.44
C LYS A 347 -19.86 3.24 -28.63
N LYS A 348 -19.25 4.38 -28.95
CA LYS A 348 -19.63 5.22 -30.09
C LYS A 348 -19.39 4.52 -31.43
N TYR A 349 -18.29 3.79 -31.56
CA TYR A 349 -17.90 3.13 -32.79
C TYR A 349 -18.87 2.01 -33.20
N TYR A 350 -19.38 1.22 -32.24
CA TYR A 350 -20.28 0.09 -32.52
C TYR A 350 -21.76 0.30 -32.15
N SER A 351 -22.10 1.43 -31.50
CA SER A 351 -23.46 1.97 -31.22
C SER A 351 -24.55 0.96 -30.85
N ASN A 352 -25.05 0.16 -31.81
CA ASN A 352 -26.22 -0.71 -31.69
C ASN A 352 -25.90 -2.21 -31.49
N GLN A 353 -24.63 -2.63 -31.50
CA GLN A 353 -24.22 -4.05 -31.45
C GLN A 353 -23.60 -4.49 -30.11
N LEU A 354 -23.51 -3.58 -29.14
CA LEU A 354 -22.76 -3.83 -27.90
C LEU A 354 -23.66 -4.38 -26.80
N VAL A 355 -23.15 -5.37 -26.08
CA VAL A 355 -23.66 -5.74 -24.76
C VAL A 355 -23.36 -4.59 -23.81
N ASN A 356 -24.27 -4.31 -22.86
CA ASN A 356 -24.15 -3.12 -22.04
C ASN A 356 -22.87 -3.10 -21.20
N ASN A 357 -22.55 -4.19 -20.47
CA ASN A 357 -21.35 -4.32 -19.65
C ASN A 357 -20.99 -5.81 -19.37
N TYR A 358 -19.79 -6.05 -18.83
CA TYR A 358 -19.33 -7.39 -18.41
C TYR A 358 -19.22 -7.50 -16.87
N PRO A 359 -20.17 -8.15 -16.18
CA PRO A 359 -20.07 -8.37 -14.74
C PRO A 359 -18.97 -9.38 -14.40
N TYR A 360 -18.27 -9.15 -13.29
CA TYR A 360 -17.24 -10.03 -12.76
C TYR A 360 -17.16 -9.98 -11.24
N ARG A 361 -16.63 -11.03 -10.64
CA ARG A 361 -16.25 -11.06 -9.22
C ARG A 361 -14.77 -10.68 -9.11
N ASN A 362 -14.46 -9.61 -8.38
CA ASN A 362 -13.10 -9.24 -8.00
C ASN A 362 -12.72 -9.98 -6.73
N LYS A 363 -11.53 -10.59 -6.66
CA LYS A 363 -11.01 -11.21 -5.43
C LYS A 363 -9.59 -10.76 -5.12
N THR A 364 -9.31 -10.59 -3.83
CA THR A 364 -8.00 -10.19 -3.31
C THR A 364 -7.42 -11.28 -2.42
N ILE A 365 -6.26 -11.82 -2.80
CA ILE A 365 -5.65 -13.02 -2.20
C ILE A 365 -4.27 -12.68 -1.66
N PHE A 366 -4.06 -12.85 -0.36
CA PHE A 366 -2.78 -12.55 0.30
C PHE A 366 -2.22 -13.79 1.00
N ALA A 367 -0.90 -13.94 0.94
CA ALA A 367 -0.18 -15.02 1.62
C ALA A 367 0.82 -14.47 2.65
N PHE A 368 0.81 -15.11 3.81
CA PHE A 368 1.57 -14.73 4.99
C PHE A 368 2.45 -15.90 5.43
N GLN A 369 3.60 -15.59 6.01
CA GLN A 369 4.46 -16.56 6.68
C GLN A 369 4.79 -16.07 8.08
N GLU A 370 4.70 -16.97 9.05
CA GLU A 370 5.17 -16.70 10.40
C GLU A 370 6.71 -16.76 10.47
N ILE A 371 7.36 -15.65 10.87
CA ILE A 371 8.80 -15.57 11.10
C ILE A 371 9.07 -14.92 12.46
N ASP A 372 9.71 -15.67 13.36
CA ASP A 372 9.92 -15.30 14.77
C ASP A 372 8.59 -14.95 15.49
N ASN A 373 7.56 -15.77 15.31
CA ASN A 373 6.20 -15.60 15.85
C ASN A 373 5.51 -14.30 15.39
N VAL A 374 5.88 -13.77 14.23
CA VAL A 374 5.27 -12.59 13.63
C VAL A 374 4.90 -12.89 12.18
N ASP A 375 3.65 -12.65 11.82
CA ASP A 375 3.19 -12.76 10.44
C ASP A 375 3.89 -11.74 9.54
N ILE A 376 4.28 -12.19 8.35
CA ILE A 376 4.81 -11.36 7.28
C ILE A 376 4.09 -11.67 6.00
N VAL A 377 3.44 -10.67 5.41
CA VAL A 377 2.94 -10.77 4.04
C VAL A 377 4.10 -10.85 3.06
N PHE A 378 4.04 -11.80 2.14
CA PHE A 378 5.09 -11.98 1.13
C PHE A 378 4.56 -12.06 -0.30
N PHE A 379 3.25 -12.22 -0.48
CA PHE A 379 2.59 -12.34 -1.77
C PHE A 379 1.18 -11.75 -1.68
N GLY A 380 0.78 -11.01 -2.71
CA GLY A 380 -0.57 -10.48 -2.89
C GLY A 380 -1.00 -10.59 -4.35
N MET A 381 -2.28 -10.85 -4.60
CA MET A 381 -2.84 -11.02 -5.95
C MET A 381 -4.29 -10.52 -6.01
N TYR A 382 -4.62 -9.84 -7.11
CA TYR A 382 -5.96 -9.39 -7.46
C TYR A 382 -6.39 -10.08 -8.75
N VAL A 383 -7.60 -10.63 -8.76
CA VAL A 383 -8.16 -11.40 -9.88
C VAL A 383 -9.58 -10.97 -10.19
N GLN A 384 -9.92 -11.01 -11.48
CA GLN A 384 -11.27 -10.80 -11.99
C GLN A 384 -11.80 -12.13 -12.52
N GLU A 385 -12.97 -12.55 -12.04
CA GLU A 385 -13.59 -13.82 -12.40
C GLU A 385 -14.93 -13.55 -13.10
N TYR A 386 -14.99 -13.84 -14.39
CA TYR A 386 -16.17 -13.69 -15.24
C TYR A 386 -16.85 -15.05 -15.39
N ASP A 387 -17.98 -15.21 -14.73
CA ASP A 387 -18.66 -16.50 -14.58
C ASP A 387 -19.47 -16.91 -15.84
N GLU A 388 -20.37 -17.88 -15.68
CA GLU A 388 -21.25 -18.35 -16.76
C GLU A 388 -22.37 -17.36 -17.14
N HIS A 389 -22.74 -16.45 -16.24
CA HIS A 389 -23.78 -15.44 -16.45
C HIS A 389 -23.22 -14.21 -17.16
N CYS A 390 -21.91 -14.02 -17.14
CA CYS A 390 -21.23 -13.01 -17.94
C CYS A 390 -21.45 -13.26 -19.45
N PRO A 391 -21.77 -12.23 -20.26
CA PRO A 391 -21.90 -12.37 -21.70
C PRO A 391 -20.55 -12.65 -22.38
N GLU A 392 -20.61 -13.25 -23.57
CA GLU A 392 -19.44 -13.34 -24.45
C GLU A 392 -18.91 -11.94 -24.80
N PRO A 393 -17.59 -11.75 -24.95
CA PRO A 393 -16.53 -12.77 -25.00
C PRO A 393 -15.92 -13.15 -23.64
N ASN A 394 -16.40 -12.58 -22.53
CA ASN A 394 -15.78 -12.75 -21.20
C ASN A 394 -16.25 -13.98 -20.43
N LYS A 395 -17.34 -14.61 -20.85
CA LYS A 395 -17.95 -15.77 -20.21
C LYS A 395 -16.94 -16.86 -19.84
N ARG A 396 -16.99 -17.34 -18.59
CA ARG A 396 -16.12 -18.40 -18.03
C ARG A 396 -14.62 -18.12 -18.19
N ARG A 397 -14.19 -16.86 -18.03
CA ARG A 397 -12.78 -16.45 -18.07
C ARG A 397 -12.35 -15.84 -16.73
N ILE A 398 -11.09 -16.03 -16.37
CA ILE A 398 -10.47 -15.25 -15.29
C ILE A 398 -9.35 -14.38 -15.85
N TYR A 399 -9.10 -13.25 -15.21
CA TYR A 399 -7.98 -12.37 -15.51
C TYR A 399 -7.22 -12.06 -14.23
N ILE A 400 -5.92 -12.38 -14.20
CA ILE A 400 -5.03 -11.99 -13.11
C ILE A 400 -4.62 -10.55 -13.34
N THR A 401 -5.27 -9.62 -12.63
CA THR A 401 -5.07 -8.18 -12.83
C THR A 401 -3.71 -7.74 -12.34
N TYR A 402 -3.36 -8.12 -11.10
CA TYR A 402 -2.09 -7.79 -10.48
C TYR A 402 -1.64 -8.94 -9.59
N PHE A 403 -0.35 -9.19 -9.54
CA PHE A 403 0.26 -9.87 -8.41
C PHE A 403 1.59 -9.21 -8.09
N ASP A 404 1.93 -9.22 -6.81
CA ASP A 404 3.13 -8.58 -6.30
C ASP A 404 3.73 -9.40 -5.17
N THR A 405 5.02 -9.21 -4.89
CA THR A 405 5.73 -10.02 -3.90
C THR A 405 6.76 -9.21 -3.13
N VAL A 406 6.90 -9.50 -1.85
CA VAL A 406 8.00 -9.04 -1.02
C VAL A 406 8.92 -10.21 -0.72
N HIS A 407 10.22 -10.07 -1.00
CA HIS A 407 11.15 -11.21 -1.07
C HIS A 407 11.54 -11.86 0.27
N PHE A 408 10.82 -11.59 1.37
CA PHE A 408 11.17 -12.01 2.72
C PHE A 408 10.78 -13.44 3.09
N PHE A 409 10.16 -14.20 2.19
CA PHE A 409 9.88 -15.62 2.41
C PHE A 409 11.15 -16.40 2.81
N GLN A 410 11.04 -17.21 3.86
CA GLN A 410 12.10 -18.07 4.38
C GLN A 410 11.69 -19.55 4.32
N PRO A 411 12.59 -20.46 3.91
CA PRO A 411 13.92 -20.19 3.39
C PRO A 411 13.87 -19.64 1.96
N LYS A 412 14.79 -18.73 1.64
CA LYS A 412 14.85 -18.00 0.36
C LYS A 412 14.85 -18.92 -0.88
N ILE A 413 15.37 -20.14 -0.75
CA ILE A 413 15.51 -21.10 -1.85
C ILE A 413 14.17 -21.53 -2.46
N TYR A 414 13.11 -21.64 -1.65
CA TYR A 414 11.78 -22.06 -2.13
C TYR A 414 10.88 -20.91 -2.53
N ARG A 415 11.34 -19.66 -2.40
CA ARG A 415 10.53 -18.46 -2.63
C ARG A 415 9.80 -18.48 -3.98
N THR A 416 10.53 -18.74 -5.07
CA THR A 416 9.95 -18.82 -6.41
C THR A 416 8.97 -19.99 -6.55
N ASP A 417 9.32 -21.15 -5.98
CA ASP A 417 8.46 -22.33 -6.05
C ASP A 417 7.12 -22.09 -5.36
N ILE A 418 7.11 -21.40 -4.21
CA ILE A 418 5.89 -21.08 -3.47
C ILE A 418 5.00 -20.13 -4.25
N TYR A 419 5.56 -19.11 -4.91
CA TYR A 419 4.78 -18.24 -5.78
C TYR A 419 4.11 -19.03 -6.91
N HIS A 420 4.84 -19.98 -7.51
CA HIS A 420 4.26 -20.88 -8.50
C HIS A 420 3.18 -21.78 -7.89
N GLU A 421 3.38 -22.35 -6.70
CA GLU A 421 2.37 -23.19 -6.05
C GLU A 421 1.05 -22.45 -5.78
N ILE A 422 1.12 -21.17 -5.40
CA ILE A 422 -0.07 -20.34 -5.20
C ILE A 422 -0.81 -20.13 -6.52
N LEU A 423 -0.10 -19.69 -7.57
CA LEU A 423 -0.70 -19.44 -8.89
C LEU A 423 -1.27 -20.71 -9.52
N ILE A 424 -0.53 -21.82 -9.47
CA ILE A 424 -0.97 -23.12 -10.00
C ILE A 424 -2.17 -23.64 -9.19
N GLY A 425 -2.15 -23.49 -7.87
CA GLY A 425 -3.28 -23.84 -7.01
C GLY A 425 -4.54 -23.05 -7.35
N TYR A 426 -4.39 -21.76 -7.65
CA TYR A 426 -5.51 -20.92 -8.07
C TYR A 426 -6.07 -21.37 -9.43
N LEU A 427 -5.20 -21.67 -10.40
CA LEU A 427 -5.62 -22.19 -11.71
C LEU A 427 -6.36 -23.54 -11.59
N ASP A 428 -5.90 -24.42 -10.70
CA ASP A 428 -6.59 -25.68 -10.40
C ASP A 428 -7.97 -25.45 -9.77
N TYR A 429 -8.06 -24.52 -8.82
CA TYR A 429 -9.32 -24.14 -8.20
C TYR A 429 -10.34 -23.66 -9.23
N VAL A 430 -10.00 -22.65 -10.03
CA VAL A 430 -10.94 -22.08 -11.01
C VAL A 430 -11.29 -23.07 -12.12
N LYS A 431 -10.36 -23.96 -12.50
CA LYS A 431 -10.64 -25.07 -13.41
C LYS A 431 -11.75 -25.97 -12.86
N GLN A 432 -11.68 -26.34 -11.58
CA GLN A 432 -12.69 -27.18 -10.93
C GLN A 432 -14.05 -26.47 -10.79
N HIS A 433 -14.04 -25.15 -10.76
CA HIS A 433 -15.24 -24.30 -10.77
C HIS A 433 -15.73 -23.97 -12.20
N GLY A 434 -15.18 -24.61 -13.23
CA GLY A 434 -15.70 -24.54 -14.60
C GLY A 434 -15.28 -23.30 -15.39
N TYR A 435 -14.29 -22.53 -14.93
CA TYR A 435 -13.65 -21.51 -15.76
C TYR A 435 -12.84 -22.19 -16.87
N MET A 436 -12.99 -21.71 -18.11
CA MET A 436 -12.39 -22.31 -19.30
C MET A 436 -11.02 -21.71 -19.63
N TYR A 437 -10.87 -20.41 -19.43
CA TYR A 437 -9.66 -19.68 -19.75
C TYR A 437 -9.18 -18.84 -18.57
N ALA A 438 -7.86 -18.71 -18.48
CA ALA A 438 -7.20 -17.75 -17.62
C ALA A 438 -6.33 -16.81 -18.46
N HIS A 439 -6.33 -15.54 -18.12
CA HIS A 439 -5.60 -14.49 -18.82
C HIS A 439 -4.59 -13.85 -17.87
N MET A 440 -3.37 -13.64 -18.36
CA MET A 440 -2.30 -13.01 -17.59
C MET A 440 -1.45 -12.11 -18.49
N TRP A 441 -1.23 -10.89 -18.04
CA TRP A 441 -0.33 -9.93 -18.69
C TRP A 441 0.98 -9.81 -17.90
N ALA A 442 2.07 -10.29 -18.50
CA ALA A 442 3.40 -10.24 -17.92
C ALA A 442 4.06 -8.87 -18.14
N CYS A 443 3.58 -7.88 -17.38
CA CYS A 443 4.13 -6.52 -17.35
C CYS A 443 4.93 -6.31 -16.06
N PRO A 444 6.24 -6.04 -16.13
CA PRO A 444 6.99 -5.68 -14.93
C PRO A 444 6.67 -4.24 -14.51
N ALA A 445 6.69 -4.00 -13.20
CA ALA A 445 6.57 -2.65 -12.67
C ALA A 445 7.72 -1.77 -13.16
N SER A 446 7.41 -0.49 -13.38
CA SER A 446 8.44 0.54 -13.55
C SER A 446 9.27 0.67 -12.27
N LYS A 447 10.50 1.18 -12.37
CA LYS A 447 11.48 1.21 -11.26
C LYS A 447 10.97 1.89 -9.99
N ASP A 448 10.02 2.81 -10.12
CA ASP A 448 9.45 3.62 -9.04
C ASP A 448 7.95 3.35 -8.82
N PHE A 449 7.42 2.27 -9.41
CA PHE A 449 6.02 1.88 -9.31
C PHE A 449 5.88 0.60 -8.50
N ASP A 450 4.97 0.60 -7.53
CA ASP A 450 4.60 -0.59 -6.75
C ASP A 450 3.20 -1.03 -7.19
N TYR A 451 2.99 -2.33 -7.45
CA TYR A 451 1.67 -2.83 -7.85
C TYR A 451 0.73 -2.98 -6.65
N ILE A 452 1.25 -3.51 -5.54
CA ILE A 452 0.46 -3.76 -4.32
C ILE A 452 1.23 -3.30 -3.09
N PHE A 453 2.51 -3.66 -2.94
CA PHE A 453 3.23 -3.42 -1.69
C PHE A 453 3.99 -2.10 -1.72
N HIS A 454 3.55 -1.14 -0.90
CA HIS A 454 4.21 0.15 -0.77
C HIS A 454 5.69 -0.01 -0.34
N ARG A 455 6.60 0.39 -1.24
CA ARG A 455 8.05 0.31 -1.13
C ARG A 455 8.60 -1.10 -1.00
N HIS A 456 9.10 -1.62 -2.11
CA HIS A 456 9.91 -2.83 -2.12
C HIS A 456 11.30 -2.65 -1.50
N PRO A 457 11.94 -3.73 -1.00
CA PRO A 457 13.30 -3.66 -0.52
C PRO A 457 14.27 -3.23 -1.61
N SER A 458 15.22 -2.35 -1.29
CA SER A 458 16.20 -1.83 -2.28
C SER A 458 17.06 -2.91 -2.93
N LYS A 459 17.22 -4.06 -2.26
CA LYS A 459 17.94 -5.24 -2.76
C LYS A 459 17.06 -6.18 -3.59
N GLN A 460 15.74 -5.96 -3.64
CA GLN A 460 14.82 -6.70 -4.48
C GLN A 460 14.90 -6.14 -5.91
N HIS A 461 15.43 -6.94 -6.83
CA HIS A 461 15.45 -6.58 -8.24
C HIS A 461 14.12 -6.92 -8.90
N ILE A 462 13.48 -5.92 -9.48
CA ILE A 462 12.31 -6.10 -10.36
C ILE A 462 12.75 -6.89 -11.60
N LEU A 463 11.99 -7.93 -11.96
CA LEU A 463 12.27 -8.72 -13.15
C LEU A 463 12.04 -7.86 -14.40
N LYS A 464 12.97 -7.91 -15.37
CA LYS A 464 12.75 -7.29 -16.69
C LYS A 464 11.77 -8.14 -17.51
N SER A 465 11.12 -7.53 -18.49
CA SER A 465 10.01 -8.15 -19.27
C SER A 465 10.30 -9.57 -19.72
N LYS A 466 11.45 -9.82 -20.38
CA LYS A 466 11.78 -11.18 -20.86
C LYS A 466 11.92 -12.20 -19.73
N ARG A 467 12.56 -11.81 -18.61
CA ARG A 467 12.71 -12.70 -17.45
C ARG A 467 11.40 -12.97 -16.74
N LEU A 468 10.49 -11.99 -16.71
CA LEU A 468 9.14 -12.17 -16.17
C LEU A 468 8.32 -13.12 -17.05
N GLN A 469 8.40 -12.97 -18.38
CA GLN A 469 7.76 -13.90 -19.32
C GLN A 469 8.30 -15.33 -19.16
N ASP A 470 9.62 -15.51 -19.08
CA ASP A 470 10.24 -16.83 -18.88
C ASP A 470 9.88 -17.43 -17.51
N TRP A 471 9.69 -16.58 -16.49
CA TRP A 471 9.20 -16.99 -15.17
C TRP A 471 7.76 -17.51 -15.25
N CYS A 472 6.87 -16.78 -15.92
CA CYS A 472 5.49 -17.20 -16.17
C CYS A 472 5.43 -18.51 -16.96
N LYS A 473 6.23 -18.65 -18.02
CA LYS A 473 6.31 -19.89 -18.82
C LYS A 473 6.69 -21.09 -17.97
N LYS A 474 7.73 -20.96 -17.12
CA LYS A 474 8.13 -22.05 -16.20
C LYS A 474 7.01 -22.46 -15.25
N MET A 475 6.23 -21.50 -14.74
CA MET A 475 5.07 -21.78 -13.89
C MET A 475 4.00 -22.55 -14.68
N LEU A 476 3.67 -22.10 -15.90
CA LEU A 476 2.66 -22.73 -16.74
C LEU A 476 3.10 -24.12 -17.26
N ASP A 477 4.37 -24.29 -17.63
CA ASP A 477 4.93 -25.57 -18.04
C ASP A 477 4.80 -26.60 -16.91
N LYS A 478 5.04 -26.18 -15.66
CA LYS A 478 4.80 -27.00 -14.48
C LYS A 478 3.31 -27.35 -14.32
N ALA A 479 2.41 -26.37 -14.50
CA ALA A 479 0.97 -26.60 -14.44
C ALA A 479 0.47 -27.59 -15.52
N ILE A 480 1.11 -27.60 -16.70
CA ILE A 480 0.84 -28.57 -17.77
C ILE A 480 1.28 -29.98 -17.36
N VAL A 481 2.50 -30.11 -16.80
CA VAL A 481 3.00 -31.39 -16.29
C VAL A 481 2.06 -31.96 -15.21
N GLU A 482 1.50 -31.10 -14.37
CA GLU A 482 0.51 -31.46 -13.35
C GLU A 482 -0.91 -31.65 -13.88
N ARG A 483 -1.15 -31.50 -15.20
CA ARG A 483 -2.45 -31.66 -15.88
C ARG A 483 -3.53 -30.67 -15.41
N ILE A 484 -3.11 -29.56 -14.82
CA ILE A 484 -3.99 -28.46 -14.43
C ILE A 484 -4.26 -27.60 -15.67
N VAL A 485 -3.21 -27.16 -16.35
CA VAL A 485 -3.30 -26.42 -17.62
C VAL A 485 -3.22 -27.40 -18.79
N ILE A 486 -4.05 -27.22 -19.81
CA ILE A 486 -3.97 -28.04 -21.04
C ILE A 486 -2.83 -27.52 -21.91
N ASN A 487 -2.89 -26.22 -22.22
CA ASN A 487 -1.85 -25.48 -22.91
C ASN A 487 -2.01 -23.98 -22.62
N TYR A 488 -1.05 -23.19 -23.07
CA TYR A 488 -1.17 -21.74 -23.12
C TYR A 488 -0.63 -21.24 -24.45
N LYS A 489 -1.17 -20.12 -24.91
CA LYS A 489 -0.82 -19.48 -26.18
C LYS A 489 -0.63 -17.98 -25.96
N ASP A 490 0.03 -17.34 -26.91
CA ASP A 490 -0.03 -15.89 -27.00
C ASP A 490 -1.40 -15.44 -27.53
N ILE A 491 -1.72 -14.17 -27.32
CA ILE A 491 -3.03 -13.62 -27.69
C ILE A 491 -3.31 -13.67 -29.19
N VAL A 492 -2.29 -13.54 -30.05
CA VAL A 492 -2.48 -13.57 -31.51
C VAL A 492 -2.91 -14.97 -31.92
N GLN A 493 -2.21 -16.00 -31.45
CA GLN A 493 -2.55 -17.37 -31.77
C GLN A 493 -3.94 -17.75 -31.25
N ASP A 494 -4.32 -17.28 -30.06
CA ASP A 494 -5.68 -17.50 -29.53
C ASP A 494 -6.76 -16.84 -30.42
N CYS A 495 -6.55 -15.60 -30.84
CA CYS A 495 -7.48 -14.92 -31.75
C CYS A 495 -7.61 -15.64 -33.10
N LEU A 496 -6.52 -16.19 -33.64
CA LEU A 496 -6.54 -16.98 -34.88
C LEU A 496 -7.30 -18.30 -34.72
N ASP A 497 -7.06 -19.01 -33.62
CA ASP A 497 -7.69 -20.31 -33.36
C ASP A 497 -9.20 -20.18 -33.11
N ASN A 498 -9.62 -19.08 -32.46
CA ASN A 498 -11.03 -18.74 -32.23
C ASN A 498 -11.68 -17.99 -33.39
N GLN A 499 -10.97 -17.78 -34.50
CA GLN A 499 -11.46 -17.11 -35.72
C GLN A 499 -12.11 -15.75 -35.45
N VAL A 500 -11.49 -14.93 -34.60
CA VAL A 500 -11.94 -13.57 -34.25
C VAL A 500 -12.21 -12.76 -35.53
N GLN A 501 -13.46 -12.30 -35.71
CA GLN A 501 -13.89 -11.55 -36.89
C GLN A 501 -14.01 -10.06 -36.60
N THR A 502 -14.21 -9.69 -35.34
CA THR A 502 -14.41 -8.32 -34.90
C THR A 502 -13.65 -8.04 -33.61
N VAL A 503 -13.43 -6.77 -33.31
CA VAL A 503 -12.82 -6.36 -32.02
C VAL A 503 -13.70 -6.76 -30.82
N LEU A 504 -15.00 -6.98 -31.04
CA LEU A 504 -15.95 -7.38 -30.00
C LEU A 504 -15.79 -8.84 -29.56
N ASP A 505 -15.10 -9.66 -30.36
CA ASP A 505 -14.82 -11.06 -30.03
C ASP A 505 -13.58 -11.22 -29.13
N ILE A 506 -12.84 -10.12 -28.89
CA ILE A 506 -11.65 -10.11 -28.04
C ILE A 506 -12.09 -9.92 -26.58
N PRO A 507 -11.66 -10.78 -25.63
CA PRO A 507 -11.95 -10.61 -24.21
C PRO A 507 -11.61 -9.20 -23.69
N TYR A 508 -12.53 -8.61 -22.93
CA TYR A 508 -12.49 -7.22 -22.52
C TYR A 508 -12.42 -7.10 -20.99
N PHE A 509 -11.22 -6.95 -20.44
CA PHE A 509 -10.99 -6.95 -19.00
C PHE A 509 -10.80 -5.56 -18.42
N ASP A 510 -11.22 -5.37 -17.17
CA ASP A 510 -11.07 -4.08 -16.52
C ASP A 510 -9.60 -3.80 -16.21
N HIS A 511 -9.18 -2.55 -16.45
CA HIS A 511 -7.79 -2.09 -16.32
C HIS A 511 -6.73 -2.86 -17.15
N ASP A 512 -7.12 -3.68 -18.13
CA ASP A 512 -6.19 -4.35 -19.05
C ASP A 512 -5.69 -3.40 -20.16
N PHE A 513 -4.58 -3.77 -20.80
CA PHE A 513 -3.93 -3.04 -21.87
C PHE A 513 -4.81 -2.90 -23.13
N TRP A 514 -5.54 -3.94 -23.52
CA TRP A 514 -6.27 -3.98 -24.79
C TRP A 514 -7.41 -2.95 -24.89
N PRO A 515 -8.27 -2.77 -23.88
CA PRO A 515 -9.27 -1.69 -23.87
C PRO A 515 -8.70 -0.30 -24.16
N PHE A 516 -7.58 0.07 -23.53
CA PHE A 516 -6.95 1.39 -23.78
C PHE A 516 -6.34 1.47 -25.17
N MET A 517 -5.70 0.39 -25.64
CA MET A 517 -5.14 0.32 -26.99
C MET A 517 -6.25 0.48 -28.05
N ILE A 518 -7.42 -0.15 -27.84
CA ILE A 518 -8.55 -0.03 -28.75
C ILE A 518 -9.05 1.42 -28.85
N GLU A 519 -9.23 2.10 -27.72
CA GLU A 519 -9.64 3.51 -27.70
C GLU A 519 -8.65 4.42 -28.44
N ASP A 520 -7.34 4.29 -28.16
CA ASP A 520 -6.28 5.10 -28.80
C ASP A 520 -6.24 4.88 -30.32
N ASN A 521 -6.44 3.65 -30.80
CA ASN A 521 -6.51 3.37 -32.23
C ASN A 521 -7.80 3.91 -32.88
N ILE A 522 -8.93 3.87 -32.18
CA ILE A 522 -10.18 4.49 -32.68
C ILE A 522 -10.00 6.01 -32.81
N GLU A 523 -9.38 6.67 -31.83
CA GLU A 523 -9.11 8.11 -31.89
C GLU A 523 -8.18 8.47 -33.06
N LYS A 524 -7.11 7.69 -33.27
CA LYS A 524 -6.21 7.88 -34.41
C LYS A 524 -6.92 7.74 -35.75
N LEU A 525 -7.75 6.72 -35.92
CA LEU A 525 -8.52 6.52 -37.15
C LEU A 525 -9.49 7.67 -37.40
N ASN A 526 -10.19 8.13 -36.36
CA ASN A 526 -11.10 9.27 -36.47
C ASN A 526 -10.34 10.56 -36.86
N GLN A 527 -9.17 10.80 -36.25
CA GLN A 527 -8.33 11.96 -36.56
C GLN A 527 -7.82 11.91 -38.02
N GLU A 528 -7.35 10.75 -38.47
CA GLU A 528 -6.92 10.56 -39.86
C GLU A 528 -8.08 10.77 -40.85
N GLU A 529 -9.28 10.32 -40.51
CA GLU A 529 -10.46 10.52 -41.36
C GLU A 529 -10.88 11.99 -41.41
N GLU A 530 -10.84 12.71 -40.28
CA GLU A 530 -11.06 14.16 -40.25
C GLU A 530 -10.01 14.93 -41.06
N ASP A 531 -8.74 14.56 -40.97
CA ASP A 531 -7.67 15.21 -41.71
C ASP A 531 -7.78 14.92 -43.22
N ARG A 532 -8.18 13.70 -43.61
CA ARG A 532 -8.53 13.39 -45.01
C ARG A 532 -9.70 14.24 -45.51
N ARG A 533 -10.74 14.43 -44.68
CA ARG A 533 -11.89 15.29 -45.02
C ARG A 533 -11.47 16.76 -45.17
N LYS A 534 -10.64 17.29 -44.26
CA LYS A 534 -10.09 18.66 -44.37
C LYS A 534 -9.26 18.83 -45.63
N GLN A 535 -8.37 17.89 -45.94
CA GLN A 535 -7.57 17.92 -47.17
C GLN A 535 -8.42 17.83 -48.43
N HIS A 536 -9.53 17.08 -48.40
CA HIS A 536 -10.48 17.02 -49.52
C HIS A 536 -11.16 18.36 -49.74
N VAL A 537 -11.66 18.98 -48.66
CA VAL A 537 -12.29 20.31 -48.71
C VAL A 537 -11.30 21.39 -49.15
N GLU A 538 -10.06 21.36 -48.66
CA GLU A 538 -9.00 22.29 -49.08
C GLU A 538 -8.63 22.11 -50.56
N ARG A 539 -8.57 20.87 -51.06
CA ARG A 539 -8.35 20.59 -52.48
C ARG A 539 -9.51 21.08 -53.34
N GLU A 540 -10.75 20.78 -52.96
CA GLU A 540 -11.95 21.26 -53.67
C GLU A 540 -11.99 22.79 -53.70
N GLN A 541 -11.67 23.45 -52.59
CA GLN A 541 -11.59 24.91 -52.51
C GLN A 541 -10.47 25.47 -53.40
N SER A 542 -9.30 24.83 -53.43
CA SER A 542 -8.19 25.23 -54.32
C SER A 542 -8.53 25.05 -55.81
N MET A 543 -9.29 24.00 -56.16
CA MET A 543 -9.74 23.76 -57.54
C MET A 543 -10.81 24.77 -57.98
N ILE A 544 -11.70 25.18 -57.07
CA ILE A 544 -12.68 26.26 -57.31
C ILE A 544 -11.98 27.62 -57.49
N ASP A 545 -10.88 27.85 -56.78
CA ASP A 545 -10.10 29.09 -56.90
C ASP A 545 -9.20 29.09 -58.16
N GLU A 546 -8.76 27.93 -58.65
CA GLU A 546 -8.08 27.78 -59.95
C GLU A 546 -9.04 27.86 -61.16
N GLU A 547 -10.26 27.31 -61.08
CA GLU A 547 -11.28 27.42 -62.14
C GLU A 547 -11.77 28.86 -62.36
N LYS A 548 -11.64 29.75 -61.36
CA LYS A 548 -11.91 31.19 -61.54
C LYS A 548 -10.83 31.93 -62.34
N ILE A 549 -9.71 31.28 -62.66
CA ILE A 549 -8.58 31.88 -63.41
C ILE A 549 -8.55 31.38 -64.88
N SER A 550 -9.26 30.29 -65.24
CA SER A 550 -9.37 29.81 -66.63
C SER A 550 -10.81 29.89 -67.19
N ASP A 551 -11.07 30.94 -67.95
CA ASP A 551 -12.35 31.28 -68.60
C ASP A 551 -12.86 30.27 -69.64
N LYS A 552 -14.21 30.16 -69.76
CA LYS A 552 -15.02 29.83 -70.95
C LYS A 552 -14.81 28.47 -71.69
N CYS A 553 -15.74 27.51 -71.50
CA CYS A 553 -16.64 26.93 -72.55
C CYS A 553 -17.34 25.61 -72.11
N LYS A 554 -18.62 25.49 -72.51
CA LYS A 554 -19.60 24.36 -72.62
C LYS A 554 -19.06 22.90 -72.49
N SER A 555 -19.76 21.86 -72.01
CA SER A 555 -21.19 21.47 -71.99
C SER A 555 -21.39 20.21 -71.09
N GLU A 556 -22.67 19.91 -70.78
CA GLU A 556 -23.33 18.78 -70.09
C GLU A 556 -22.55 17.48 -69.78
N LYS A 557 -22.73 16.95 -68.54
CA LYS A 557 -23.13 15.55 -68.25
C LYS A 557 -23.40 15.27 -66.75
N THR A 558 -24.60 14.69 -66.53
CA THR A 558 -25.04 13.69 -65.53
C THR A 558 -24.34 13.60 -64.16
N ILE A 559 -25.08 13.96 -63.10
CA ILE A 559 -24.75 13.67 -61.69
C ILE A 559 -25.32 12.29 -61.32
N SER A 560 -24.45 11.31 -61.09
CA SER A 560 -24.78 10.07 -60.38
C SER A 560 -24.53 10.27 -58.89
N ASN A 561 -25.60 10.21 -58.10
CA ASN A 561 -25.53 10.20 -56.63
C ASN A 561 -24.88 8.90 -56.14
N ASN A 562 -23.66 8.97 -55.62
CA ASN A 562 -23.11 7.95 -54.75
C ASN A 562 -23.19 8.45 -53.31
N THR A 563 -24.05 7.80 -52.52
CA THR A 563 -24.07 7.86 -51.06
C THR A 563 -22.72 7.42 -50.49
N PRO A 564 -22.22 8.01 -49.38
CA PRO A 564 -20.97 7.55 -48.77
C PRO A 564 -21.16 6.17 -48.15
N ASN A 565 -20.34 5.21 -48.60
CA ASN A 565 -20.24 3.86 -48.07
C ASN A 565 -19.94 3.86 -46.56
N GLN A 566 -20.76 3.17 -45.78
CA GLN A 566 -20.62 3.02 -44.32
C GLN A 566 -20.06 1.64 -43.90
N ILE A 567 -19.39 0.89 -44.79
CA ILE A 567 -19.13 -0.56 -44.59
C ILE A 567 -17.62 -0.96 -44.60
N SER A 568 -16.64 -0.05 -44.61
CA SER A 568 -15.20 -0.44 -44.65
C SER A 568 -14.39 -0.30 -43.36
N ASN A 569 -14.90 0.36 -42.31
CA ASN A 569 -14.02 0.81 -41.21
C ASN A 569 -13.67 -0.30 -40.18
N SER A 570 -14.53 -1.30 -39.98
CA SER A 570 -14.33 -2.33 -38.93
C SER A 570 -13.15 -3.27 -39.21
N THR A 571 -12.90 -3.62 -40.48
CA THR A 571 -11.75 -4.43 -40.90
C THR A 571 -10.42 -3.69 -40.67
N ASP A 572 -10.41 -2.38 -40.87
CA ASP A 572 -9.21 -1.55 -40.69
C ASP A 572 -8.80 -1.50 -39.21
N LEU A 573 -9.76 -1.29 -38.30
CA LEU A 573 -9.50 -1.31 -36.86
C LEU A 573 -8.97 -2.66 -36.40
N LEU A 574 -9.61 -3.77 -36.78
CA LEU A 574 -9.17 -5.10 -36.38
C LEU A 574 -7.73 -5.39 -36.88
N SER A 575 -7.41 -5.02 -38.12
CA SER A 575 -6.07 -5.20 -38.68
C SER A 575 -5.00 -4.43 -37.89
N LEU A 576 -5.31 -3.21 -37.46
CA LEU A 576 -4.43 -2.38 -36.65
C LEU A 576 -4.23 -2.96 -35.24
N ILE A 577 -5.29 -3.50 -34.64
CA ILE A 577 -5.22 -4.20 -33.36
C ILE A 577 -4.37 -5.47 -33.47
N PHE A 578 -4.55 -6.31 -34.51
CA PHE A 578 -3.69 -7.49 -34.72
C PHE A 578 -2.21 -7.12 -34.91
N SER A 579 -1.93 -6.04 -35.64
CA SER A 579 -0.55 -5.53 -35.77
C SER A 579 0.06 -5.13 -34.42
N ASN A 580 -0.72 -4.47 -33.56
CA ASN A 580 -0.31 -4.15 -32.19
C ASN A 580 -0.16 -5.41 -31.32
N MET A 581 -1.06 -6.39 -31.46
CA MET A 581 -0.95 -7.69 -30.77
C MET A 581 0.34 -8.41 -31.14
N GLU A 582 0.69 -8.47 -32.41
CA GLU A 582 1.92 -9.12 -32.88
C GLU A 582 3.18 -8.52 -32.24
N LYS A 583 3.18 -7.20 -32.01
CA LYS A 583 4.29 -6.49 -31.34
C LYS A 583 4.45 -6.87 -29.87
N TYR A 584 3.35 -7.14 -29.15
CA TYR A 584 3.37 -7.36 -27.70
C TYR A 584 3.03 -8.79 -27.28
N LYS A 585 2.81 -9.71 -28.23
CA LYS A 585 2.27 -11.06 -27.99
C LYS A 585 3.00 -11.88 -26.92
N GLU A 586 4.32 -11.76 -26.82
CA GLU A 586 5.11 -12.52 -25.83
C GLU A 586 4.76 -12.15 -24.37
N ALA A 587 4.11 -11.01 -24.13
CA ALA A 587 3.71 -10.56 -22.80
C ALA A 587 2.31 -11.02 -22.38
N PHE A 588 1.48 -11.51 -23.30
CA PHE A 588 0.09 -11.88 -23.01
C PHE A 588 -0.10 -13.38 -23.10
N PHE A 589 -0.52 -13.99 -22.00
CA PHE A 589 -0.75 -15.43 -21.90
C PHE A 589 -2.25 -15.70 -21.86
N VAL A 590 -2.73 -16.47 -22.84
CA VAL A 590 -4.07 -17.07 -22.83
C VAL A 590 -3.91 -18.54 -22.45
N ILE A 591 -4.40 -18.90 -21.28
CA ILE A 591 -4.20 -20.20 -20.64
C ILE A 591 -5.50 -20.98 -20.75
N ARG A 592 -5.43 -22.17 -21.34
CA ARG A 592 -6.60 -23.05 -21.52
C ARG A 592 -6.67 -24.09 -20.41
N LEU A 593 -7.80 -24.11 -19.70
CA LEU A 593 -8.05 -25.03 -18.59
C LEU A 593 -8.90 -26.24 -19.00
N HIS A 594 -9.80 -26.06 -19.97
CA HIS A 594 -10.71 -27.10 -20.49
C HIS A 594 -10.75 -27.13 -22.03
N ASP A 595 -10.98 -28.31 -22.61
CA ASP A 595 -11.07 -28.50 -24.07
C ASP A 595 -12.47 -28.29 -24.64
N GLN A 596 -13.53 -28.65 -23.92
CA GLN A 596 -14.93 -28.52 -24.34
C GLN A 596 -15.78 -28.12 -23.16
N ILE A 597 -16.95 -27.52 -23.40
CA ILE A 597 -17.94 -27.29 -22.34
C ILE A 597 -18.54 -28.64 -21.94
N THR A 598 -17.96 -29.35 -20.96
CA THR A 598 -18.68 -30.47 -20.34
C THR A 598 -19.85 -29.93 -19.52
N SER A 599 -20.85 -30.77 -19.21
CA SER A 599 -21.97 -30.40 -18.33
C SER A 599 -21.45 -30.10 -16.92
N TYR A 600 -20.98 -28.86 -16.73
CA TYR A 600 -20.32 -28.40 -15.52
C TYR A 600 -21.34 -28.09 -14.44
N VAL A 601 -20.89 -28.21 -13.19
CA VAL A 601 -21.58 -27.67 -12.03
C VAL A 601 -21.69 -26.15 -12.24
N THR A 602 -22.90 -25.61 -12.07
CA THR A 602 -23.13 -24.17 -12.03
C THR A 602 -22.23 -23.53 -10.98
N VAL A 603 -21.57 -22.43 -11.34
CA VAL A 603 -20.71 -21.66 -10.43
C VAL A 603 -21.58 -21.11 -9.30
N ASN A 604 -21.59 -21.77 -8.14
CA ASN A 604 -22.30 -21.31 -6.95
C ASN A 604 -21.31 -20.60 -6.00
N ASP A 605 -20.73 -19.50 -6.47
CA ASP A 605 -19.80 -18.62 -5.72
C ASP A 605 -20.54 -17.46 -5.01
N ILE A 606 -21.88 -17.56 -4.95
CA ILE A 606 -22.80 -16.50 -4.48
C ILE A 606 -22.67 -16.26 -2.96
N ASN A 607 -22.17 -17.24 -2.20
CA ASN A 607 -22.08 -17.15 -0.73
C ASN A 607 -20.73 -16.62 -0.20
N ASP A 608 -19.77 -16.30 -1.09
CA ASP A 608 -18.38 -15.97 -0.73
C ASP A 608 -18.06 -14.47 -0.88
N LEU A 609 -19.07 -13.59 -0.82
CA LEU A 609 -18.82 -12.14 -0.82
C LEU A 609 -18.10 -11.72 0.47
N ILE A 610 -17.03 -10.94 0.31
CA ILE A 610 -16.21 -10.40 1.40
C ILE A 610 -16.05 -8.90 1.12
N GLU A 611 -16.85 -8.09 1.81
CA GLU A 611 -16.72 -6.63 1.73
C GLU A 611 -15.49 -6.17 2.53
N CYS A 612 -14.53 -5.56 1.83
CA CYS A 612 -13.41 -4.90 2.47
C CYS A 612 -12.89 -3.79 1.56
N ASP A 613 -13.29 -2.55 1.84
CA ASP A 613 -12.95 -1.38 1.01
C ASP A 613 -11.43 -1.16 0.90
N LEU A 614 -10.70 -1.43 1.99
CA LEU A 614 -9.24 -1.38 2.02
C LEU A 614 -8.60 -2.31 0.98
N MET A 615 -9.18 -3.49 0.78
CA MET A 615 -8.63 -4.55 -0.07
C MET A 615 -9.34 -4.67 -1.41
N ASP A 616 -10.35 -3.85 -1.68
CA ASP A 616 -11.17 -3.93 -2.89
C ASP A 616 -10.40 -3.48 -4.15
N THR A 617 -9.46 -2.54 -4.00
CA THR A 617 -8.58 -2.11 -5.09
C THR A 617 -7.13 -2.02 -4.63
N THR A 618 -6.19 -2.16 -5.57
CA THR A 618 -4.76 -1.95 -5.28
C THR A 618 -4.47 -0.52 -4.82
N ASN A 619 -5.17 0.47 -5.40
CA ASN A 619 -5.03 1.87 -5.05
C ASN A 619 -5.46 2.18 -3.62
N ALA A 620 -6.56 1.60 -3.13
CA ALA A 620 -7.00 1.76 -1.75
C ALA A 620 -5.92 1.29 -0.77
N PHE A 621 -5.38 0.08 -1.00
CA PHE A 621 -4.33 -0.49 -0.17
C PHE A 621 -3.01 0.31 -0.23
N LEU A 622 -2.58 0.74 -1.43
CA LEU A 622 -1.38 1.55 -1.62
C LEU A 622 -1.51 2.93 -0.96
N SER A 623 -2.67 3.58 -1.10
CA SER A 623 -2.94 4.88 -0.47
C SER A 623 -2.91 4.76 1.05
N PHE A 624 -3.59 3.76 1.61
CA PHE A 624 -3.59 3.48 3.05
C PHE A 624 -2.17 3.26 3.60
N THR A 625 -1.42 2.35 2.97
CA THR A 625 -0.06 2.01 3.41
C THR A 625 0.91 3.18 3.24
N SER A 626 0.81 3.94 2.15
CA SER A 626 1.60 5.17 1.94
C SER A 626 1.30 6.23 3.00
N ASN A 627 0.04 6.56 3.24
CA ASN A 627 -0.36 7.60 4.20
C ASN A 627 0.11 7.29 5.62
N LYS A 628 0.05 6.02 6.03
CA LYS A 628 0.51 5.56 7.35
C LYS A 628 2.03 5.29 7.42
N ASN A 629 2.76 5.38 6.31
CA ASN A 629 4.18 5.00 6.19
C ASN A 629 4.44 3.50 6.49
N TYR A 630 3.48 2.64 6.16
CA TYR A 630 3.61 1.19 6.24
C TYR A 630 4.37 0.67 5.02
N GLU A 631 5.69 0.65 5.12
CA GLU A 631 6.57 0.18 4.05
C GLU A 631 6.86 -1.32 4.14
N PHE A 632 7.17 -1.94 3.00
CA PHE A 632 7.65 -3.31 2.89
C PHE A 632 9.15 -3.37 2.52
N SER A 633 9.90 -2.31 2.80
CA SER A 633 11.27 -2.06 2.31
C SER A 633 12.38 -2.81 3.08
N SER A 634 12.07 -3.38 4.24
CA SER A 634 12.98 -4.19 5.05
C SER A 634 12.19 -5.17 5.89
N LEU A 635 12.81 -6.27 6.34
CA LEU A 635 12.12 -7.30 7.13
C LEU A 635 11.41 -6.72 8.38
N ARG A 636 12.09 -5.81 9.08
CA ARG A 636 11.54 -5.05 10.23
C ARG A 636 10.26 -4.30 9.86
N ARG A 637 10.30 -3.55 8.75
CA ARG A 637 9.17 -2.73 8.29
C ARG A 637 8.05 -3.62 7.79
N ALA A 638 8.36 -4.66 7.01
CA ALA A 638 7.37 -5.64 6.57
C ALA A 638 6.66 -6.34 7.74
N LYS A 639 7.37 -6.73 8.81
CA LYS A 639 6.75 -7.26 10.04
C LYS A 639 5.78 -6.26 10.67
N PHE A 640 6.23 -5.02 10.87
CA PHE A 640 5.41 -3.96 11.45
C PHE A 640 4.19 -3.61 10.60
N SER A 641 4.39 -3.38 9.31
CA SER A 641 3.35 -3.09 8.32
C SER A 641 2.36 -4.23 8.20
N THR A 642 2.80 -5.50 8.22
CA THR A 642 1.90 -6.66 8.22
C THR A 642 1.04 -6.68 9.47
N MET A 643 1.64 -6.49 10.66
CA MET A 643 0.91 -6.43 11.93
C MET A 643 -0.14 -5.31 11.93
N ALA A 644 0.21 -4.12 11.44
CA ALA A 644 -0.69 -2.99 11.37
C ALA A 644 -1.81 -3.17 10.34
N VAL A 645 -1.50 -3.74 9.16
CA VAL A 645 -2.49 -4.09 8.14
C VAL A 645 -3.45 -5.15 8.67
N LEU A 646 -2.95 -6.19 9.35
CA LEU A 646 -3.81 -7.21 9.95
C LEU A 646 -4.76 -6.57 10.96
N TYR A 647 -4.28 -5.72 11.87
CA TYR A 647 -5.15 -4.96 12.77
C TYR A 647 -6.25 -4.21 12.01
N GLU A 648 -5.90 -3.47 10.95
CA GLU A 648 -6.87 -2.71 10.15
C GLU A 648 -7.90 -3.62 9.47
N LEU A 649 -7.50 -4.80 8.99
CA LEU A 649 -8.41 -5.77 8.38
C LEU A 649 -9.43 -6.30 9.39
N TYR A 650 -9.01 -6.55 10.64
CA TYR A 650 -9.96 -6.90 11.69
C TYR A 650 -10.86 -5.73 12.05
N THR A 651 -10.33 -4.51 12.18
CA THR A 651 -11.15 -3.37 12.63
C THR A 651 -12.14 -2.90 11.57
N SER A 652 -11.70 -2.81 10.31
CA SER A 652 -12.54 -2.41 9.17
C SER A 652 -13.67 -3.41 8.89
N THR A 653 -13.43 -4.70 9.14
CA THR A 653 -14.49 -5.72 9.09
C THR A 653 -15.38 -5.68 10.32
N THR A 654 -14.85 -5.31 11.50
CA THR A 654 -15.65 -5.23 12.73
C THR A 654 -16.55 -4.01 12.86
N ASP A 655 -16.28 -2.89 12.17
CA ASP A 655 -17.26 -1.79 12.05
C ASP A 655 -18.52 -2.22 11.26
N LYS A 656 -18.50 -3.43 10.66
CA LYS A 656 -19.65 -4.16 10.12
C LYS A 656 -19.81 -5.58 10.71
N CYS A 657 -19.17 -5.90 11.86
CA CYS A 657 -19.37 -7.22 12.51
C CYS A 657 -20.72 -7.25 13.22
N THR A 658 -21.74 -7.64 12.47
CA THR A 658 -23.01 -8.08 13.04
C THR A 658 -22.79 -9.36 13.85
N TYR A 659 -22.86 -9.26 15.17
CA TYR A 659 -22.68 -10.40 16.09
C TYR A 659 -23.85 -11.38 15.99
N SER A 660 -23.60 -12.68 15.91
CA SER A 660 -24.67 -13.69 15.88
C SER A 660 -25.00 -14.21 17.29
N CYS A 661 -26.27 -14.21 17.67
CA CYS A 661 -26.73 -14.76 18.94
C CYS A 661 -26.50 -16.27 19.01
N ASN A 662 -25.79 -16.74 20.03
CA ASN A 662 -25.50 -18.18 20.24
C ASN A 662 -26.78 -19.00 20.51
N LYS A 663 -27.90 -18.38 20.91
CA LYS A 663 -29.19 -19.05 21.16
C LYS A 663 -30.09 -19.12 19.92
N CYS A 664 -30.31 -18.01 19.22
CA CYS A 664 -31.23 -17.97 18.06
C CYS A 664 -30.54 -17.90 16.69
N ARG A 665 -29.21 -17.77 16.66
CA ARG A 665 -28.37 -17.60 15.45
C ARG A 665 -28.70 -16.36 14.61
N GLN A 666 -29.55 -15.46 15.10
CA GLN A 666 -29.84 -14.18 14.45
C GLN A 666 -28.77 -13.14 14.79
N GLN A 667 -28.58 -12.18 13.89
CA GLN A 667 -27.71 -11.02 14.12
C GLN A 667 -28.23 -10.14 15.28
N CYS A 668 -27.32 -9.52 16.01
CA CYS A 668 -27.58 -8.71 17.20
C CYS A 668 -27.09 -7.28 16.98
N ASP A 669 -28.01 -6.31 16.94
CA ASP A 669 -27.66 -4.88 17.00
C ASP A 669 -27.21 -4.48 18.42
N ILE A 670 -27.74 -5.18 19.42
CA ILE A 670 -27.41 -5.03 20.83
C ILE A 670 -26.94 -6.40 21.31
N ARG A 671 -25.64 -6.52 21.61
CA ARG A 671 -25.05 -7.77 22.11
C ARG A 671 -24.95 -7.77 23.62
N TYR A 672 -25.31 -8.91 24.22
CA TYR A 672 -24.98 -9.26 25.59
C TYR A 672 -23.90 -10.33 25.52
N HIS A 673 -22.67 -10.01 25.92
CA HIS A 673 -21.52 -10.92 25.84
C HIS A 673 -21.25 -11.58 27.18
N CYS A 674 -21.05 -12.90 27.18
CA CYS A 674 -20.68 -13.63 28.39
C CYS A 674 -19.25 -13.30 28.81
N THR A 675 -19.07 -12.90 30.06
CA THR A 675 -17.75 -12.56 30.62
C THR A 675 -16.84 -13.76 30.94
N VAL A 676 -17.36 -14.99 30.79
CA VAL A 676 -16.67 -16.23 31.22
C VAL A 676 -16.56 -17.25 30.09
N CYS A 677 -17.60 -17.40 29.27
CA CYS A 677 -17.58 -18.31 28.12
C CYS A 677 -16.94 -17.64 26.91
N GLU A 678 -16.01 -18.35 26.28
CA GLU A 678 -15.41 -17.95 25.02
C GLU A 678 -16.49 -17.87 23.92
N ASP A 679 -16.56 -16.73 23.22
CA ASP A 679 -17.45 -16.47 22.09
C ASP A 679 -18.94 -16.79 22.32
N PHE A 680 -19.47 -16.42 23.50
CA PHE A 680 -20.90 -16.61 23.82
C PHE A 680 -21.66 -15.28 23.94
N ASP A 681 -22.40 -14.93 22.88
CA ASP A 681 -23.22 -13.73 22.77
C ASP A 681 -24.72 -14.06 22.72
N LEU A 682 -25.54 -13.22 23.33
CA LEU A 682 -27.00 -13.27 23.20
C LEU A 682 -27.53 -11.95 22.67
N CYS A 683 -28.51 -12.00 21.77
CA CYS A 683 -29.31 -10.82 21.44
C CYS A 683 -30.18 -10.42 22.64
N GLU A 684 -30.60 -9.16 22.70
CA GLU A 684 -31.46 -8.64 23.78
C GLU A 684 -32.71 -9.49 24.03
N LYS A 685 -33.34 -10.02 22.97
CA LYS A 685 -34.49 -10.93 23.09
C LYS A 685 -34.10 -12.25 23.77
N CYS A 686 -32.98 -12.85 23.40
CA CYS A 686 -32.53 -14.12 23.95
C CYS A 686 -31.98 -14.01 25.37
N TYR A 687 -31.38 -12.86 25.71
CA TYR A 687 -30.95 -12.53 27.07
C TYR A 687 -32.13 -12.40 28.04
N ASN A 688 -33.28 -11.91 27.59
CA ASN A 688 -34.48 -11.72 28.42
C ASN A 688 -35.36 -12.99 28.54
N ILE A 689 -34.99 -14.11 27.91
CA ILE A 689 -35.77 -15.38 27.96
C ILE A 689 -35.12 -16.35 28.94
N GLN A 690 -35.84 -16.70 30.01
CA GLN A 690 -35.39 -17.70 30.97
C GLN A 690 -35.49 -19.15 30.44
N PRO A 691 -34.59 -20.06 30.88
CA PRO A 691 -33.44 -19.79 31.75
C PRO A 691 -32.37 -18.99 31.00
N ASN A 692 -31.82 -18.00 31.71
CA ASN A 692 -30.72 -17.20 31.20
C ASN A 692 -29.42 -18.02 31.22
N HIS A 693 -28.44 -17.60 30.42
CA HIS A 693 -27.10 -18.16 30.51
C HIS A 693 -26.55 -18.00 31.95
N GLU A 694 -25.87 -19.02 32.46
CA GLU A 694 -25.50 -19.12 33.88
C GLU A 694 -24.49 -18.04 34.32
N HIS A 695 -23.71 -17.51 33.39
CA HIS A 695 -22.71 -16.47 33.64
C HIS A 695 -23.24 -15.06 33.39
N LYS A 696 -22.67 -14.09 34.12
CA LYS A 696 -22.95 -12.67 33.92
C LYS A 696 -22.60 -12.25 32.48
N MET A 697 -23.54 -11.54 31.86
CA MET A 697 -23.37 -10.99 30.51
C MET A 697 -23.38 -9.45 30.52
N ASP A 698 -22.46 -8.84 29.78
CA ASP A 698 -22.31 -7.39 29.67
C ASP A 698 -22.92 -6.86 28.36
N LYS A 699 -23.65 -5.74 28.44
CA LYS A 699 -24.34 -5.10 27.29
C LYS A 699 -23.37 -4.18 26.54
N TYR A 700 -23.24 -4.36 25.22
CA TYR A 700 -22.50 -3.46 24.33
C TYR A 700 -23.47 -2.78 23.34
N ASN A 701 -23.38 -1.45 23.23
CA ASN A 701 -24.07 -0.63 22.23
C ASN A 701 -23.03 0.06 21.33
N GLU A 702 -23.23 0.03 20.02
CA GLU A 702 -22.35 0.66 19.01
C GLU A 702 -22.32 2.20 19.08
N LEU A 703 -23.17 2.84 19.88
CA LEU A 703 -23.28 4.31 19.94
C LEU A 703 -22.27 5.00 20.89
N ASN A 704 -21.39 4.28 21.57
CA ASN A 704 -20.43 4.87 22.53
C ASN A 704 -19.01 5.12 21.96
N ILE A 705 -18.80 5.01 20.65
CA ILE A 705 -17.48 5.21 20.00
C ILE A 705 -17.26 6.66 19.51
N ILE A 706 -18.28 7.52 19.50
CA ILE A 706 -18.19 8.83 18.84
C ILE A 706 -17.61 9.97 19.71
N ASP A 707 -17.45 9.82 21.03
CA ASP A 707 -17.14 10.98 21.89
C ASP A 707 -15.78 10.91 22.62
N LYS A 708 -14.68 10.83 21.86
CA LYS A 708 -13.30 11.09 22.36
C LYS A 708 -12.41 11.89 21.40
N SER A 709 -13.00 12.71 20.53
CA SER A 709 -12.29 13.65 19.65
C SER A 709 -12.13 15.05 20.26
N SER A 710 -11.89 15.14 21.57
CA SER A 710 -11.55 16.41 22.21
C SER A 710 -10.60 16.18 23.38
N ILE A 711 -9.30 16.16 23.09
CA ILE A 711 -8.18 16.76 23.85
C ILE A 711 -6.94 16.61 22.94
N ILE A 712 -6.74 17.60 22.05
CA ILE A 712 -5.41 17.95 21.56
C ILE A 712 -5.28 19.45 21.83
N THR A 713 -4.48 19.79 22.84
CA THR A 713 -3.98 21.16 23.01
C THR A 713 -2.58 21.11 23.60
N TYR A 714 -1.66 21.69 22.84
CA TYR A 714 -0.30 22.16 23.17
C TYR A 714 0.76 21.13 23.60
N CYS A 715 1.70 20.82 22.70
CA CYS A 715 3.05 21.42 22.73
C CYS A 715 3.79 21.20 21.40
#